data_AF-A0A954IJB1-F1
#
_entry.id   AF-A0A954IJB1-F1
#
_cell.length_a   1.000
_cell.length_b   1.000
_cell.length_c   1.000
_cell.angle_alpha   90.00
_cell.angle_beta   90.00
_cell.angle_gamma   90.00
#
_symmetry.space_group_name_H-M   'P 1'
#
loop_
_entity.id
_entity.type
_entity.pdbx_description
1 polymer ?
#
loop_
_entity_poly.entity_id
_entity_poly.type
_entity_poly.pdbx_seq_one_letter_code
_entity_poly.pdbx_strand_id
1 'polypeptide(L)'
;MLKTPGNNAGEDSGQSEITSMNQSGRLRILLCVLTGCWATNSVTPWQCSRAASAADEPREAWTSSHLQGTPYAPEPFQISAAFPGVRFDHPTSLLELPGTSRFLVAEIGGKILTFENSADVQSADPAADLAALAGDGVSLFAAVADPEFARNHFLYVCLVHPDGGRHTRVSRWTMSADSPPTIDPASEVVIIKWPSGGHNAGCLRFGPDGLLYIATGDGSGPNPPDGLTTGQDVSDLLGAILRIDVRNTGAKQPYSIPDDNPFVRLPEARPEVFAYGLRNPWKFGIDRNNGELYVADNGWETWEMIHLVRGGSNCGWPVMEGRVPLRTEVPVGPTPIVPPIRDHHHSEANSVIGGPVYHGAELPELDGQFIYGDYITGTIWSVGRSTDGSFVGQTLVDTDLRITDFLETSDGKLLVVDYDLTGQIYRLKKNTSEDRSATFPRHLSETGLFESLTPLKPAPGVSSYDVTVSRWMDGAAAKRFVAVPDTGVIATSPHSGQSGAYPEGTAFAKHLTVPSADGKPERPLETQVLLLQDGVWSPYVYLWNESGTDAELVPPTGAQTAVNWPVGTTDSQERTWHSGTTNECRLCHNAAAGYVLGFVGNQLSGKPSPNGGSQLDGLIRQNVVRSDAAEDLESSSALVDPFDSSASLTDRARSYLHGNCSMCHHKGGNAIVSFYLSRDLTFEQMNTNKGTGIGTFGMQNARIIVPGDPYRSVLMYRFSKLGNGRMPYIGSYSVDSHGVDLLDAWIRSLPATQPLSDPLTPGTSVARALDEIATEGLSQERRQQDITDLLKTTEGALALTARLHAGTLNDAIQQTAAMSAATSGNDIRGLFDHFVPESKRKKTLGRQFDPELVLSQPADVDRGRLIFLSDHARCRTCHHASDPEQSVGPTLLEVSKKYTVKSELLQHVMQPSLRIDERFAAWAVLTADGRIITGLLQSQTDDAVVIRTAERKLVTIPTEQIDEIRRSMTSLMPDGVLSDLTPTEAADLLQYIQSLNPTSAPSL
;
A
#
# COMPACT_ATOMS: atom_id res chain seq x y z
N MET A 1 -9.54 -44.94 -37.82
CA MET A 1 -9.64 -44.96 -39.29
C MET A 1 -8.49 -44.12 -39.83
N LEU A 2 -7.56 -44.78 -40.55
CA LEU A 2 -6.68 -44.33 -41.67
C LEU A 2 -5.98 -42.96 -41.54
N LYS A 3 -4.67 -42.76 -41.75
CA LYS A 3 -3.54 -43.58 -42.26
C LYS A 3 -2.25 -42.72 -42.16
N THR A 4 -1.14 -43.27 -41.67
CA THR A 4 0.26 -42.96 -42.08
C THR A 4 0.54 -43.65 -43.44
N PRO A 5 1.58 -43.32 -44.27
CA PRO A 5 3.05 -43.48 -44.03
C PRO A 5 3.93 -42.39 -44.74
N GLY A 6 5.26 -42.31 -44.78
CA GLY A 6 6.43 -43.10 -44.35
C GLY A 6 7.71 -42.64 -45.11
N ASN A 7 8.89 -42.86 -44.49
CA ASN A 7 10.27 -43.06 -45.00
C ASN A 7 10.81 -42.39 -46.30
N ASN A 8 12.04 -41.85 -46.22
CA ASN A 8 13.25 -42.54 -46.74
C ASN A 8 14.59 -41.85 -46.40
N ALA A 9 15.61 -42.71 -46.31
CA ALA A 9 17.01 -42.48 -45.96
C ALA A 9 17.90 -42.03 -47.14
N GLY A 10 19.13 -41.60 -46.82
CA GLY A 10 20.24 -41.47 -47.77
C GLY A 10 21.55 -41.02 -47.09
N GLU A 11 22.44 -41.97 -46.87
CA GLU A 11 23.88 -41.81 -46.58
C GLU A 11 24.61 -41.10 -47.75
N ASP A 12 25.71 -40.38 -47.51
CA ASP A 12 27.08 -40.89 -47.75
C ASP A 12 28.18 -39.84 -47.50
N SER A 13 29.35 -40.41 -47.26
CA SER A 13 30.67 -39.97 -46.82
C SER A 13 31.51 -39.07 -47.78
N GLY A 14 32.59 -38.48 -47.24
CA GLY A 14 33.69 -37.94 -48.06
C GLY A 14 34.74 -37.10 -47.31
N GLN A 15 35.75 -37.75 -46.73
CA GLN A 15 37.03 -37.16 -46.30
C GLN A 15 37.96 -36.91 -47.51
N SER A 16 38.81 -35.86 -47.44
CA SER A 16 40.18 -35.93 -47.97
C SER A 16 41.09 -34.83 -47.38
N GLU A 17 42.23 -35.27 -46.84
CA GLU A 17 43.37 -34.51 -46.31
C GLU A 17 44.32 -33.93 -47.42
N ILE A 18 45.37 -33.25 -46.93
CA ILE A 18 46.74 -33.08 -47.47
C ILE A 18 47.00 -31.71 -48.13
N THR A 19 47.84 -30.82 -47.56
CA THR A 19 49.33 -30.80 -47.62
C THR A 19 49.91 -29.54 -46.95
N SER A 20 51.12 -29.68 -46.40
CA SER A 20 51.98 -28.63 -45.81
C SER A 20 52.83 -27.89 -46.86
N MET A 21 53.37 -26.71 -46.51
CA MET A 21 54.69 -26.26 -46.95
C MET A 21 55.25 -25.14 -46.04
N ASN A 22 56.57 -25.16 -45.90
CA ASN A 22 57.43 -24.53 -44.90
C ASN A 22 58.41 -23.58 -45.63
N GLN A 23 58.81 -22.42 -45.09
CA GLN A 23 60.15 -21.83 -45.36
C GLN A 23 60.53 -20.64 -44.45
N SER A 24 61.85 -20.47 -44.33
CA SER A 24 62.68 -19.90 -43.27
C SER A 24 63.35 -18.54 -43.59
N GLY A 25 63.87 -17.82 -42.57
CA GLY A 25 64.85 -16.72 -42.74
C GLY A 25 65.53 -16.29 -41.42
N ARG A 26 66.83 -15.96 -41.45
CA ARG A 26 67.84 -16.01 -40.36
C ARG A 26 68.48 -14.64 -39.99
N LEU A 27 68.81 -14.45 -38.70
CA LEU A 27 70.10 -14.00 -38.07
C LEU A 27 70.64 -12.54 -38.19
N ARG A 28 70.98 -11.89 -37.04
CA ARG A 28 72.34 -11.39 -36.69
C ARG A 28 72.49 -10.78 -35.27
N ILE A 29 73.72 -10.93 -34.74
CA ILE A 29 74.26 -10.67 -33.39
C ILE A 29 75.10 -9.38 -33.39
N LEU A 30 75.15 -8.61 -32.28
CA LEU A 30 76.39 -7.98 -31.78
C LEU A 30 76.30 -7.56 -30.29
N LEU A 31 77.45 -7.63 -29.61
CA LEU A 31 77.71 -7.51 -28.17
C LEU A 31 78.59 -6.26 -27.89
N CYS A 32 78.52 -5.75 -26.64
CA CYS A 32 79.61 -5.14 -25.82
C CYS A 32 79.82 -3.59 -25.67
N VAL A 33 79.64 -3.12 -24.41
CA VAL A 33 80.58 -2.39 -23.50
C VAL A 33 80.20 -0.98 -22.95
N LEU A 34 79.89 -0.97 -21.64
CA LEU A 34 80.17 -0.08 -20.49
C LEU A 34 80.22 1.47 -20.62
N THR A 35 79.41 2.19 -19.80
CA THR A 35 79.80 2.92 -18.56
C THR A 35 78.69 3.85 -18.02
N GLY A 36 78.53 3.94 -16.69
CA GLY A 36 78.06 5.16 -15.98
C GLY A 36 76.68 5.15 -15.28
N CYS A 37 76.68 5.20 -13.94
CA CYS A 37 75.57 5.13 -12.97
C CYS A 37 74.46 6.21 -13.07
N TRP A 38 73.21 5.88 -12.66
CA TRP A 38 72.56 6.23 -11.36
C TRP A 38 71.08 5.75 -11.35
N ALA A 39 70.70 5.00 -10.29
CA ALA A 39 69.38 4.82 -9.63
C ALA A 39 68.09 4.60 -10.46
N THR A 40 67.10 3.74 -10.13
CA THR A 40 66.83 2.69 -9.12
C THR A 40 65.54 1.96 -9.56
N ASN A 41 65.43 0.67 -9.21
CA ASN A 41 64.24 -0.20 -9.15
C ASN A 41 63.58 -0.68 -10.45
N SER A 42 64.08 -1.84 -10.86
CA SER A 42 63.52 -2.80 -11.80
C SER A 42 62.13 -3.31 -11.39
N VAL A 43 61.21 -3.23 -12.35
CA VAL A 43 59.97 -3.98 -12.44
C VAL A 43 60.29 -5.48 -12.50
N THR A 44 59.87 -6.24 -11.50
CA THR A 44 59.74 -7.70 -11.59
C THR A 44 58.39 -8.03 -12.27
N PRO A 45 58.33 -9.02 -13.18
CA PRO A 45 57.06 -9.49 -13.70
C PRO A 45 56.33 -10.22 -12.57
N TRP A 46 55.24 -9.63 -12.08
CA TRP A 46 54.32 -10.29 -11.17
C TRP A 46 53.83 -11.57 -11.82
N GLN A 47 54.04 -12.67 -11.11
CA GLN A 47 53.43 -13.96 -11.38
C GLN A 47 51.91 -13.75 -11.47
N CYS A 48 51.36 -14.07 -12.64
CA CYS A 48 49.93 -14.25 -12.82
C CYS A 48 49.52 -15.47 -11.99
N SER A 49 49.17 -15.24 -10.72
CA SER A 49 48.48 -16.23 -9.91
C SER A 49 47.09 -16.43 -10.50
N ARG A 50 46.80 -17.69 -10.82
CA ARG A 50 45.49 -18.20 -11.22
C ARG A 50 44.43 -17.71 -10.23
N ALA A 51 43.59 -16.78 -10.65
CA ALA A 51 42.32 -16.42 -10.00
C ALA A 51 41.16 -16.67 -10.97
N ALA A 52 41.12 -17.87 -11.57
CA ALA A 52 40.10 -18.25 -12.56
C ALA A 52 39.56 -19.68 -12.36
N SER A 53 39.54 -20.21 -11.12
CA SER A 53 39.00 -21.56 -10.87
C SER A 53 38.15 -21.70 -9.60
N ALA A 54 37.58 -20.62 -9.05
CA ALA A 54 36.81 -20.67 -7.79
C ALA A 54 35.36 -20.20 -7.91
N ALA A 55 34.87 -19.83 -9.11
CA ALA A 55 33.58 -19.15 -9.24
C ALA A 55 32.33 -20.06 -9.26
N ASP A 56 32.50 -21.39 -9.25
CA ASP A 56 31.42 -22.40 -9.33
C ASP A 56 31.56 -23.55 -8.31
N GLU A 57 32.49 -23.46 -7.36
CA GLU A 57 32.55 -24.47 -6.30
C GLU A 57 31.29 -24.37 -5.42
N PRO A 58 30.79 -25.49 -4.86
CA PRO A 58 29.73 -25.46 -3.88
C PRO A 58 30.04 -24.44 -2.78
N ARG A 59 29.07 -23.59 -2.43
CA ARG A 59 29.27 -22.54 -1.43
C ARG A 59 29.80 -23.14 -0.14
N GLU A 60 30.72 -22.42 0.52
CA GLU A 60 31.05 -22.72 1.91
C GLU A 60 29.82 -22.48 2.81
N ALA A 61 29.80 -23.12 3.96
CA ALA A 61 28.74 -22.90 4.93
C ALA A 61 28.87 -21.52 5.57
N TRP A 62 27.81 -20.71 5.55
CA TRP A 62 27.79 -19.45 6.28
C TRP A 62 27.62 -19.74 7.77
N THR A 63 28.70 -19.59 8.53
CA THR A 63 28.79 -19.93 9.96
C THR A 63 29.11 -18.73 10.84
N SER A 64 29.33 -17.55 10.23
CA SER A 64 29.71 -16.33 10.92
C SER A 64 28.53 -15.45 11.35
N SER A 65 27.28 -15.91 11.19
CA SER A 65 26.11 -15.09 11.49
C SER A 65 26.02 -14.71 12.97
N HIS A 66 25.88 -13.41 13.23
CA HIS A 66 25.55 -12.86 14.54
C HIS A 66 24.13 -12.24 14.56
N LEU A 67 23.40 -12.34 13.45
CA LEU A 67 22.01 -11.89 13.33
C LEU A 67 21.09 -12.89 14.00
N GLN A 68 20.99 -12.85 15.33
CA GLN A 68 20.10 -13.69 16.12
C GLN A 68 19.26 -12.84 17.07
N GLY A 69 17.95 -13.01 17.01
CA GLY A 69 16.97 -12.29 17.81
C GLY A 69 16.60 -10.96 17.15
N THR A 70 16.25 -9.98 17.99
CA THR A 70 15.80 -8.67 17.57
C THR A 70 16.59 -7.58 18.30
N PRO A 71 16.81 -6.40 17.67
CA PRO A 71 17.38 -5.22 18.32
C PRO A 71 16.47 -4.60 19.39
N TYR A 72 15.27 -5.14 19.59
CA TYR A 72 14.30 -4.63 20.55
C TYR A 72 14.12 -5.61 21.70
N ALA A 73 13.81 -5.09 22.89
CA ALA A 73 13.42 -5.94 23.99
C ALA A 73 12.22 -6.82 23.55
N PRO A 74 12.11 -8.06 24.04
CA PRO A 74 10.99 -8.93 23.69
C PRO A 74 9.67 -8.23 23.95
N GLU A 75 8.75 -8.35 22.99
CA GLU A 75 7.37 -7.89 23.15
C GLU A 75 6.75 -8.49 24.43
N PRO A 76 5.80 -7.82 25.10
CA PRO A 76 5.25 -8.29 26.37
C PRO A 76 4.56 -9.66 26.25
N PHE A 77 4.08 -10.01 25.05
CA PHE A 77 3.46 -11.30 24.73
C PHE A 77 4.11 -11.97 23.53
N GLN A 78 3.80 -13.25 23.37
CA GLN A 78 4.22 -14.09 22.24
C GLN A 78 3.07 -15.02 21.84
N ILE A 79 3.11 -15.51 20.60
CA ILE A 79 2.17 -16.51 20.09
C ILE A 79 2.81 -17.89 20.01
N SER A 80 2.01 -18.94 20.17
CA SER A 80 2.44 -20.33 19.94
C SER A 80 1.27 -21.14 19.40
N ALA A 81 1.52 -22.09 18.50
CA ALA A 81 0.46 -22.96 17.96
C ALA A 81 -0.28 -23.67 19.11
N ALA A 82 -1.59 -23.50 19.17
CA ALA A 82 -2.43 -24.12 20.19
C ALA A 82 -2.76 -25.58 19.84
N PHE A 83 -2.94 -25.85 18.53
CA PHE A 83 -3.31 -27.16 17.99
C PHE A 83 -2.47 -27.47 16.74
N PRO A 84 -1.18 -27.83 16.89
CA PRO A 84 -0.26 -27.93 15.77
C PRO A 84 -0.59 -29.02 14.75
N GLY A 85 -1.37 -30.04 15.14
CA GLY A 85 -1.75 -31.16 14.27
C GLY A 85 -2.96 -30.90 13.37
N VAL A 86 -3.64 -29.75 13.48
CA VAL A 86 -4.76 -29.36 12.62
C VAL A 86 -4.47 -28.07 11.86
N ARG A 87 -5.05 -27.97 10.67
CA ARG A 87 -5.00 -26.81 9.76
C ARG A 87 -6.35 -26.67 9.06
N PHE A 88 -6.71 -25.44 8.78
CA PHE A 88 -7.98 -25.05 8.19
C PHE A 88 -7.75 -24.24 6.92
N ASP A 89 -8.71 -24.31 6.01
CA ASP A 89 -8.70 -23.59 4.74
C ASP A 89 -9.46 -22.26 4.93
N HIS A 90 -8.73 -21.16 5.11
CA HIS A 90 -9.31 -19.82 5.27
C HIS A 90 -10.37 -19.73 6.39
N PRO A 91 -10.03 -20.09 7.65
CA PRO A 91 -10.96 -20.03 8.77
C PRO A 91 -11.38 -18.59 9.08
N THR A 92 -12.68 -18.41 9.32
CA THR A 92 -13.27 -17.10 9.64
C THR A 92 -13.85 -17.03 11.03
N SER A 93 -14.10 -18.16 11.69
CA SER A 93 -14.66 -18.19 13.04
C SER A 93 -14.16 -19.39 13.85
N LEU A 94 -13.85 -19.15 15.13
CA LEU A 94 -13.57 -20.20 16.12
C LEU A 94 -14.54 -20.08 17.30
N LEU A 95 -15.09 -21.21 17.74
CA LEU A 95 -16.04 -21.29 18.85
C LEU A 95 -15.73 -22.50 19.74
N GLU A 96 -15.69 -22.32 21.05
CA GLU A 96 -15.75 -23.44 22.00
C GLU A 96 -17.20 -23.92 22.13
N LEU A 97 -17.48 -25.19 21.84
CA LEU A 97 -18.85 -25.73 21.87
C LEU A 97 -19.26 -26.01 23.33
N PRO A 98 -20.23 -25.26 23.91
CA PRO A 98 -20.55 -25.35 25.33
C PRO A 98 -21.03 -26.74 25.74
N GLY A 99 -20.56 -27.22 26.90
CA GLY A 99 -20.94 -28.55 27.40
C GLY A 99 -20.29 -29.72 26.67
N THR A 100 -19.36 -29.46 25.75
CA THR A 100 -18.55 -30.47 25.06
C THR A 100 -17.06 -30.23 25.30
N SER A 101 -16.20 -31.15 24.84
CA SER A 101 -14.74 -30.96 24.81
C SER A 101 -14.24 -30.72 23.40
N ARG A 102 -14.98 -29.93 22.60
CA ARG A 102 -14.68 -29.68 21.19
C ARG A 102 -14.77 -28.20 20.83
N PHE A 103 -13.97 -27.82 19.85
CA PHE A 103 -14.10 -26.54 19.15
C PHE A 103 -14.83 -26.74 17.82
N LEU A 104 -15.43 -25.67 17.32
CA LEU A 104 -15.99 -25.54 15.99
C LEU A 104 -15.23 -24.46 15.22
N VAL A 105 -14.93 -24.75 13.96
CA VAL A 105 -14.34 -23.81 13.00
C VAL A 105 -15.26 -23.66 11.80
N ALA A 106 -15.50 -22.41 11.41
CA ALA A 106 -16.13 -22.09 10.13
C ALA A 106 -15.06 -21.62 9.14
N GLU A 107 -15.10 -22.16 7.93
CA GLU A 107 -14.23 -21.78 6.81
C GLU A 107 -15.01 -20.92 5.82
N ILE A 108 -14.36 -19.91 5.24
CA ILE A 108 -15.03 -19.00 4.30
C ILE A 108 -15.63 -19.75 3.11
N GLY A 109 -15.09 -20.91 2.75
CA GLY A 109 -15.54 -21.77 1.65
C GLY A 109 -16.84 -22.54 1.89
N GLY A 110 -17.52 -22.38 3.04
CA GLY A 110 -18.81 -23.05 3.30
C GLY A 110 -18.76 -24.25 4.24
N LYS A 111 -17.57 -24.63 4.73
CA LYS A 111 -17.41 -25.80 5.59
C LYS A 111 -17.47 -25.43 7.07
N ILE A 112 -18.07 -26.31 7.85
CA ILE A 112 -18.09 -26.28 9.31
C ILE A 112 -17.44 -27.56 9.80
N LEU A 113 -16.37 -27.40 10.58
CA LEU A 113 -15.56 -28.49 11.11
C LEU A 113 -15.59 -28.44 12.64
N THR A 114 -15.39 -29.58 13.30
CA THR A 114 -15.16 -29.64 14.75
C THR A 114 -13.95 -30.48 15.08
N PHE A 115 -13.26 -30.18 16.17
CA PHE A 115 -12.10 -30.94 16.60
C PHE A 115 -12.02 -30.99 18.13
N GLU A 116 -11.32 -31.97 18.67
CA GLU A 116 -11.15 -32.13 20.12
C GLU A 116 -10.32 -30.98 20.71
N ASN A 117 -10.72 -30.47 21.87
CA ASN A 117 -9.92 -29.53 22.66
C ASN A 117 -8.75 -30.27 23.33
N SER A 118 -7.78 -30.66 22.51
CA SER A 118 -6.56 -31.37 22.91
C SER A 118 -5.40 -30.86 22.06
N ALA A 119 -4.27 -30.51 22.69
CA ALA A 119 -3.07 -30.05 21.98
C ALA A 119 -2.50 -31.14 21.03
N ASP A 120 -2.80 -32.41 21.30
CA ASP A 120 -2.34 -33.55 20.51
C ASP A 120 -3.30 -33.92 19.36
N VAL A 121 -4.35 -33.13 19.12
CA VAL A 121 -5.32 -33.38 18.04
C VAL A 121 -4.63 -33.38 16.67
N GLN A 122 -4.95 -34.39 15.85
CA GLN A 122 -4.32 -34.61 14.54
C GLN A 122 -5.28 -34.40 13.35
N SER A 123 -6.57 -34.23 13.63
CA SER A 123 -7.59 -34.10 12.58
C SER A 123 -8.81 -33.34 13.09
N ALA A 124 -9.52 -32.72 12.16
CA ALA A 124 -10.85 -32.16 12.38
C ALA A 124 -11.91 -33.02 11.66
N ASP A 125 -13.09 -33.10 12.27
CA ASP A 125 -14.24 -33.84 11.78
C ASP A 125 -15.24 -32.89 11.11
N PRO A 126 -15.75 -33.20 9.90
CA PRO A 126 -16.75 -32.36 9.25
C PRO A 126 -18.10 -32.44 9.97
N ALA A 127 -18.64 -31.28 10.36
CA ALA A 127 -19.99 -31.16 10.90
C ALA A 127 -21.01 -30.81 9.81
N ALA A 128 -20.62 -29.98 8.82
CA ALA A 128 -21.41 -29.68 7.63
C ALA A 128 -20.54 -29.16 6.47
N ASP A 129 -21.05 -29.33 5.25
CA ASP A 129 -20.58 -28.62 4.06
C ASP A 129 -21.77 -27.86 3.44
N LEU A 130 -21.90 -26.59 3.80
CA LEU A 130 -23.02 -25.76 3.37
C LEU A 130 -22.90 -25.35 1.89
N ALA A 131 -21.69 -25.28 1.35
CA ALA A 131 -21.48 -25.04 -0.08
C ALA A 131 -21.96 -26.23 -0.92
N ALA A 132 -21.70 -27.46 -0.48
CA ALA A 132 -22.23 -28.66 -1.13
C ALA A 132 -23.77 -28.74 -1.08
N LEU A 133 -24.40 -28.13 -0.07
CA LEU A 133 -25.86 -28.14 0.10
C LEU A 133 -26.56 -27.03 -0.69
N ALA A 134 -26.00 -25.83 -0.73
CA ALA A 134 -26.64 -24.64 -1.31
C ALA A 134 -26.05 -24.21 -2.66
N GLY A 135 -24.94 -24.79 -3.09
CA GLY A 135 -24.25 -24.51 -4.35
C GLY A 135 -23.09 -23.52 -4.23
N ASP A 136 -22.39 -23.32 -5.35
CA ASP A 136 -21.27 -22.39 -5.45
C ASP A 136 -21.69 -20.96 -5.08
N GLY A 137 -20.87 -20.27 -4.27
CA GLY A 137 -21.12 -18.90 -3.84
C GLY A 137 -21.61 -18.73 -2.40
N VAL A 138 -21.64 -19.81 -1.61
CA VAL A 138 -21.74 -19.73 -0.15
C VAL A 138 -20.45 -19.15 0.44
N SER A 139 -20.57 -18.27 1.43
CA SER A 139 -19.42 -17.82 2.22
C SER A 139 -19.77 -17.69 3.69
N LEU A 140 -18.98 -18.26 4.61
CA LEU A 140 -19.24 -18.22 6.06
C LEU A 140 -18.38 -17.17 6.76
N PHE A 141 -19.00 -16.38 7.64
CA PHE A 141 -18.33 -15.28 8.34
C PHE A 141 -18.24 -15.48 9.85
N ALA A 142 -19.28 -16.06 10.46
CA ALA A 142 -19.30 -16.32 11.89
C ALA A 142 -20.24 -17.46 12.25
N ALA A 143 -19.93 -18.13 13.36
CA ALA A 143 -20.82 -19.06 14.04
C ALA A 143 -20.85 -18.78 15.54
N VAL A 144 -22.01 -18.93 16.18
CA VAL A 144 -22.17 -18.81 17.62
C VAL A 144 -23.17 -19.83 18.14
N ALA A 145 -22.85 -20.49 19.26
CA ALA A 145 -23.77 -21.38 19.96
C ALA A 145 -24.79 -20.58 20.77
N ASP A 146 -26.01 -21.08 20.84
CA ASP A 146 -27.05 -20.54 21.72
C ASP A 146 -26.61 -20.56 23.20
N PRO A 147 -26.97 -19.59 24.05
CA PRO A 147 -26.64 -19.63 25.48
C PRO A 147 -27.18 -20.87 26.20
N GLU A 148 -28.24 -21.50 25.68
CA GLU A 148 -28.78 -22.78 26.15
C GLU A 148 -28.34 -23.98 25.29
N PHE A 149 -27.21 -23.89 24.59
CA PHE A 149 -26.71 -24.93 23.66
C PHE A 149 -26.68 -26.33 24.28
N ALA A 150 -26.29 -26.46 25.55
CA ALA A 150 -26.27 -27.74 26.26
C ALA A 150 -27.65 -28.43 26.36
N ARG A 151 -28.75 -27.70 26.08
CA ARG A 151 -30.13 -28.20 26.08
C ARG A 151 -30.74 -28.25 24.68
N ASN A 152 -30.53 -27.22 23.86
CA ASN A 152 -31.21 -27.06 22.57
C ASN A 152 -30.34 -27.41 21.36
N HIS A 153 -29.01 -27.47 21.53
CA HIS A 153 -28.03 -27.69 20.47
C HIS A 153 -28.17 -26.71 19.28
N PHE A 154 -28.66 -25.50 19.51
CA PHE A 154 -28.85 -24.51 18.45
C PHE A 154 -27.56 -23.78 18.11
N LEU A 155 -27.21 -23.79 16.82
CA LEU A 155 -26.07 -23.06 16.25
C LEU A 155 -26.59 -22.00 15.29
N TYR A 156 -26.16 -20.75 15.48
CA TYR A 156 -26.44 -19.66 14.55
C TYR A 156 -25.21 -19.41 13.68
N VAL A 157 -25.40 -19.31 12.37
CA VAL A 157 -24.33 -19.08 11.40
C VAL A 157 -24.71 -17.90 10.53
N CYS A 158 -23.76 -16.99 10.31
CA CYS A 158 -23.88 -15.90 9.36
C CYS A 158 -23.16 -16.29 8.05
N LEU A 159 -23.91 -16.25 6.95
CA LEU A 159 -23.43 -16.67 5.65
C LEU A 159 -23.99 -15.81 4.51
N VAL A 160 -23.24 -15.72 3.42
CA VAL A 160 -23.79 -15.37 2.11
C VAL A 160 -24.40 -16.62 1.50
N HIS A 161 -25.61 -16.48 0.97
CA HIS A 161 -26.33 -17.56 0.31
C HIS A 161 -26.73 -17.15 -1.13
N PRO A 162 -26.61 -18.06 -2.13
CA PRO A 162 -26.82 -17.72 -3.53
C PRO A 162 -28.29 -17.66 -3.98
N ASP A 163 -29.24 -18.15 -3.17
CA ASP A 163 -30.66 -18.21 -3.55
C ASP A 163 -31.33 -16.83 -3.66
N GLY A 164 -32.27 -16.71 -4.60
CA GLY A 164 -33.12 -15.51 -4.73
C GLY A 164 -32.37 -14.21 -5.03
N GLY A 165 -31.11 -14.29 -5.51
CA GLY A 165 -30.18 -13.17 -5.58
C GLY A 165 -29.31 -13.12 -4.33
N ARG A 166 -27.98 -13.15 -4.51
CA ARG A 166 -26.99 -13.25 -3.42
C ARG A 166 -27.32 -12.31 -2.27
N HIS A 167 -27.45 -12.87 -1.06
CA HIS A 167 -27.75 -12.10 0.14
C HIS A 167 -27.03 -12.70 1.34
N THR A 168 -26.79 -11.87 2.34
CA THR A 168 -26.27 -12.31 3.64
C THR A 168 -27.45 -12.65 4.53
N ARG A 169 -27.33 -13.74 5.29
CA ARG A 169 -28.34 -14.16 6.25
C ARG A 169 -27.73 -14.77 7.50
N VAL A 170 -28.44 -14.62 8.61
CA VAL A 170 -28.24 -15.42 9.80
C VAL A 170 -29.25 -16.55 9.79
N SER A 171 -28.77 -17.78 9.91
CA SER A 171 -29.62 -18.97 9.95
C SER A 171 -29.26 -19.82 11.16
N ARG A 172 -30.27 -20.47 11.73
CA ARG A 172 -30.13 -21.35 12.89
C ARG A 172 -30.29 -22.79 12.46
N TRP A 173 -29.38 -23.65 12.89
CA TRP A 173 -29.48 -25.10 12.75
C TRP A 173 -29.46 -25.79 14.12
N THR A 174 -29.86 -27.06 14.13
CA THR A 174 -29.70 -27.95 15.28
C THR A 174 -28.51 -28.88 15.04
N MET A 175 -27.56 -28.88 15.97
CA MET A 175 -26.46 -29.84 15.99
C MET A 175 -26.90 -31.15 16.67
N SER A 176 -26.36 -32.28 16.23
CA SER A 176 -26.56 -33.56 16.90
C SER A 176 -25.82 -33.58 18.23
N ALA A 177 -26.31 -34.40 19.17
CA ALA A 177 -25.64 -34.65 20.45
C ALA A 177 -24.51 -35.70 20.35
N ASP A 178 -24.15 -36.11 19.13
CA ASP A 178 -23.09 -37.08 18.88
C ASP A 178 -21.70 -36.45 19.09
N SER A 179 -20.67 -37.29 19.18
CA SER A 179 -19.27 -36.86 19.18
C SER A 179 -18.50 -37.71 18.17
N PRO A 180 -18.09 -37.15 17.02
CA PRO A 180 -18.21 -35.74 16.61
C PRO A 180 -19.67 -35.35 16.28
N PRO A 181 -20.08 -34.10 16.57
CA PRO A 181 -21.42 -33.62 16.26
C PRO A 181 -21.56 -33.32 14.77
N THR A 182 -22.77 -33.50 14.24
CA THR A 182 -23.14 -33.13 12.86
C THR A 182 -24.26 -32.10 12.86
N ILE A 183 -24.46 -31.37 11.78
CA ILE A 183 -25.60 -30.47 11.61
C ILE A 183 -26.65 -31.16 10.74
N ASP A 184 -27.92 -31.16 11.18
CA ASP A 184 -29.04 -31.58 10.34
C ASP A 184 -29.41 -30.46 9.35
N PRO A 185 -29.14 -30.59 8.03
CA PRO A 185 -29.44 -29.54 7.08
C PRO A 185 -30.94 -29.19 6.99
N ALA A 186 -31.83 -30.16 7.28
CA ALA A 186 -33.27 -29.95 7.23
C ALA A 186 -33.80 -29.12 8.42
N SER A 187 -32.97 -28.91 9.45
CA SER A 187 -33.33 -28.14 10.64
C SER A 187 -33.16 -26.62 10.48
N GLU A 188 -32.77 -26.15 9.28
CA GLU A 188 -32.52 -24.73 9.04
C GLU A 188 -33.74 -23.86 9.34
N VAL A 189 -33.52 -22.81 10.12
CA VAL A 189 -34.44 -21.69 10.26
C VAL A 189 -33.69 -20.41 9.92
N VAL A 190 -34.04 -19.80 8.79
CA VAL A 190 -33.50 -18.49 8.39
C VAL A 190 -34.05 -17.43 9.34
N ILE A 191 -33.17 -16.79 10.11
CA ILE A 191 -33.54 -15.83 11.15
C ILE A 191 -33.81 -14.45 10.54
N ILE A 192 -32.84 -13.93 9.81
CA ILE A 192 -32.87 -12.58 9.22
C ILE A 192 -31.94 -12.53 8.00
N LYS A 193 -32.27 -11.69 7.01
CA LYS A 193 -31.51 -11.52 5.76
C LYS A 193 -31.40 -10.07 5.32
N TRP A 194 -30.32 -9.75 4.60
CA TRP A 194 -30.04 -8.44 4.01
C TRP A 194 -29.19 -8.60 2.73
N PRO A 195 -29.13 -7.58 1.84
CA PRO A 195 -28.35 -7.65 0.61
C PRO A 195 -26.85 -7.96 0.83
N SER A 196 -26.22 -8.59 -0.16
CA SER A 196 -24.76 -8.85 -0.16
C SER A 196 -24.09 -8.20 -1.36
N GLY A 197 -22.93 -7.57 -1.16
CA GLY A 197 -22.15 -6.99 -2.25
C GLY A 197 -20.65 -6.78 -1.99
N GLY A 198 -20.12 -7.23 -0.85
CA GLY A 198 -18.69 -7.16 -0.55
C GLY A 198 -18.43 -7.09 0.95
N HIS A 199 -18.59 -5.90 1.53
CA HIS A 199 -18.49 -5.64 2.97
C HIS A 199 -19.70 -6.25 3.70
N ASN A 200 -19.66 -7.56 3.92
CA ASN A 200 -20.77 -8.27 4.57
C ASN A 200 -20.67 -8.25 6.11
N ALA A 201 -19.49 -7.96 6.66
CA ALA A 201 -19.17 -8.18 8.07
C ALA A 201 -19.57 -9.60 8.51
N GLY A 202 -20.50 -9.73 9.45
CA GLY A 202 -21.16 -10.99 9.78
C GLY A 202 -20.87 -11.55 11.16
N CYS A 203 -20.14 -10.85 12.03
CA CYS A 203 -19.90 -11.29 13.40
C CYS A 203 -21.21 -11.49 14.19
N LEU A 204 -21.25 -12.55 15.01
CA LEU A 204 -22.37 -12.90 15.88
C LEU A 204 -21.87 -13.06 17.33
N ARG A 205 -22.58 -12.44 18.29
CA ARG A 205 -22.34 -12.62 19.72
C ARG A 205 -23.64 -12.54 20.50
N PHE A 206 -23.77 -13.34 21.56
CA PHE A 206 -24.82 -13.14 22.55
C PHE A 206 -24.31 -12.19 23.64
N GLY A 207 -25.10 -11.15 23.96
CA GLY A 207 -24.81 -10.24 25.06
C GLY A 207 -25.14 -10.86 26.42
N PRO A 208 -24.68 -10.25 27.53
CA PRO A 208 -25.06 -10.67 28.88
C PRO A 208 -26.56 -10.51 29.17
N ASP A 209 -27.27 -9.74 28.35
CA ASP A 209 -28.74 -9.64 28.30
C ASP A 209 -29.42 -10.87 27.65
N GLY A 210 -28.64 -11.78 27.06
CA GLY A 210 -29.11 -12.98 26.39
C GLY A 210 -29.75 -12.70 25.02
N LEU A 211 -29.45 -11.55 24.41
CA LEU A 211 -29.91 -11.17 23.08
C LEU A 211 -28.80 -11.39 22.05
N LEU A 212 -29.19 -11.63 20.79
CA LEU A 212 -28.26 -11.84 19.69
C LEU A 212 -27.89 -10.49 19.05
N TYR A 213 -26.60 -10.18 19.04
CA TYR A 213 -26.01 -9.05 18.34
C TYR A 213 -25.41 -9.52 17.01
N ILE A 214 -25.65 -8.76 15.95
CA ILE A 214 -25.26 -9.10 14.57
C ILE A 214 -24.55 -7.91 13.95
N ALA A 215 -23.34 -8.09 13.46
CA ALA A 215 -22.63 -7.08 12.69
C ALA A 215 -22.95 -7.20 11.20
N THR A 216 -23.24 -6.06 10.58
CA THR A 216 -23.55 -5.92 9.15
C THR A 216 -22.67 -4.83 8.57
N GLY A 217 -22.07 -5.08 7.40
CA GLY A 217 -21.33 -4.06 6.68
C GLY A 217 -22.23 -3.28 5.73
N ASP A 218 -21.67 -2.28 5.06
CA ASP A 218 -22.40 -1.41 4.12
C ASP A 218 -22.86 -2.13 2.84
N GLY A 219 -22.51 -3.42 2.69
CA GLY A 219 -22.97 -4.26 1.59
C GLY A 219 -22.39 -3.88 0.22
N SER A 220 -21.44 -2.94 0.16
CA SER A 220 -20.82 -2.47 -1.08
C SER A 220 -19.45 -3.11 -1.32
N GLY A 221 -18.97 -3.03 -2.56
CA GLY A 221 -17.59 -3.36 -2.89
C GLY A 221 -16.62 -2.24 -2.47
N PRO A 222 -15.31 -2.46 -2.48
CA PRO A 222 -14.33 -1.45 -2.06
C PRO A 222 -14.23 -0.24 -3.01
N ASN A 223 -14.82 -0.29 -4.21
CA ASN A 223 -14.74 0.79 -5.19
C ASN A 223 -15.94 0.81 -6.16
N PRO A 224 -16.73 1.92 -6.23
CA PRO A 224 -16.69 3.05 -5.31
C PRO A 224 -17.08 2.63 -3.88
N PRO A 225 -16.55 3.27 -2.83
CA PRO A 225 -16.90 2.95 -1.44
C PRO A 225 -18.35 3.33 -1.14
N ASP A 226 -19.03 2.49 -0.38
CA ASP A 226 -20.42 2.70 0.06
C ASP A 226 -21.34 3.16 -1.08
N GLY A 227 -21.35 2.39 -2.16
CA GLY A 227 -22.22 2.62 -3.32
C GLY A 227 -23.72 2.55 -3.02
N LEU A 228 -24.10 2.04 -1.84
CA LEU A 228 -25.48 1.99 -1.36
C LEU A 228 -25.84 3.20 -0.49
N THR A 229 -24.85 3.95 0.00
CA THR A 229 -25.04 5.17 0.80
C THR A 229 -25.85 4.90 2.08
N THR A 230 -25.58 3.76 2.72
CA THR A 230 -26.45 3.18 3.75
C THR A 230 -25.95 3.41 5.18
N GLY A 231 -24.67 3.71 5.38
CA GLY A 231 -24.08 3.84 6.73
C GLY A 231 -24.76 4.87 7.64
N GLN A 232 -25.50 5.84 7.11
CA GLN A 232 -26.29 6.80 7.91
C GLN A 232 -27.81 6.57 7.88
N ASP A 233 -28.28 5.58 7.11
CA ASP A 233 -29.68 5.22 6.99
C ASP A 233 -30.02 4.14 8.04
N VAL A 234 -31.04 4.40 8.85
CA VAL A 234 -31.56 3.42 9.82
C VAL A 234 -32.80 2.70 9.30
N SER A 235 -33.22 2.93 8.05
CA SER A 235 -34.35 2.29 7.38
C SER A 235 -34.01 0.95 6.73
N ASP A 236 -32.72 0.58 6.70
CA ASP A 236 -32.25 -0.74 6.31
C ASP A 236 -31.42 -1.44 7.41
N LEU A 237 -30.69 -2.50 7.07
CA LEU A 237 -29.92 -3.33 8.00
C LEU A 237 -28.42 -3.33 7.70
N LEU A 238 -27.90 -2.40 6.90
CA LEU A 238 -26.50 -2.37 6.49
C LEU A 238 -25.71 -1.37 7.34
N GLY A 239 -24.40 -1.55 7.41
CA GLY A 239 -23.50 -0.66 8.15
C GLY A 239 -23.85 -0.52 9.64
N ALA A 240 -24.35 -1.60 10.26
CA ALA A 240 -24.99 -1.55 11.57
C ALA A 240 -24.60 -2.72 12.49
N ILE A 241 -24.76 -2.49 13.80
CA ILE A 241 -24.96 -3.56 14.78
C ILE A 241 -26.47 -3.71 14.99
N LEU A 242 -26.99 -4.90 14.77
CA LEU A 242 -28.36 -5.27 15.05
C LEU A 242 -28.46 -5.96 16.41
N ARG A 243 -29.61 -5.85 17.09
CA ARG A 243 -29.90 -6.53 18.36
C ARG A 243 -31.31 -7.11 18.35
N ILE A 244 -31.44 -8.44 18.46
CA ILE A 244 -32.71 -9.15 18.36
C ILE A 244 -32.87 -10.24 19.43
N ASP A 245 -34.12 -10.59 19.76
CA ASP A 245 -34.44 -11.71 20.65
C ASP A 245 -34.86 -12.94 19.84
N VAL A 246 -33.97 -13.93 19.76
CA VAL A 246 -34.21 -15.19 19.05
C VAL A 246 -34.88 -16.27 19.90
N ARG A 247 -35.05 -16.04 21.21
CA ARG A 247 -35.72 -16.97 22.14
C ARG A 247 -37.23 -16.75 22.16
N ASN A 248 -37.64 -15.49 22.07
CA ASN A 248 -39.05 -15.10 21.99
C ASN A 248 -39.43 -14.87 20.51
N THR A 249 -39.80 -15.94 19.81
CA THR A 249 -40.18 -15.84 18.39
C THR A 249 -41.53 -15.14 18.22
N GLY A 250 -41.59 -14.10 17.39
CA GLY A 250 -42.84 -13.43 17.04
C GLY A 250 -43.74 -14.28 16.12
N ALA A 251 -45.00 -13.88 15.98
CA ALA A 251 -45.96 -14.58 15.11
C ALA A 251 -45.65 -14.48 13.59
N LYS A 252 -44.80 -13.53 13.18
CA LYS A 252 -44.49 -13.23 11.76
C LYS A 252 -43.06 -13.53 11.35
N GLN A 253 -42.13 -13.61 12.30
CA GLN A 253 -40.71 -13.78 12.05
C GLN A 253 -40.07 -14.57 13.22
N PRO A 254 -38.98 -15.30 12.99
CA PRO A 254 -38.38 -16.22 13.97
C PRO A 254 -37.56 -15.51 15.06
N TYR A 255 -37.87 -14.24 15.33
CA TYR A 255 -37.30 -13.42 16.40
C TYR A 255 -38.32 -12.36 16.84
N SER A 256 -38.09 -11.72 17.97
CA SER A 256 -38.78 -10.50 18.37
C SER A 256 -37.79 -9.34 18.52
N ILE A 257 -38.35 -8.13 18.55
CA ILE A 257 -37.62 -6.88 18.73
C ILE A 257 -37.62 -6.53 20.22
N PRO A 258 -36.47 -6.27 20.84
CA PRO A 258 -36.40 -5.71 22.19
C PRO A 258 -37.06 -4.32 22.27
N ASP A 259 -37.94 -4.11 23.24
CA ASP A 259 -38.67 -2.84 23.42
C ASP A 259 -37.76 -1.63 23.74
N ASP A 260 -36.53 -1.91 24.19
CA ASP A 260 -35.50 -0.93 24.54
C ASP A 260 -34.51 -0.66 23.38
N ASN A 261 -34.71 -1.26 22.20
CA ASN A 261 -33.93 -0.89 21.02
C ASN A 261 -34.16 0.60 20.66
N PRO A 262 -33.12 1.34 20.24
CA PRO A 262 -33.13 2.79 20.18
C PRO A 262 -34.10 3.37 19.13
N PHE A 263 -34.39 2.62 18.06
CA PHE A 263 -35.16 3.11 16.91
C PHE A 263 -36.57 2.51 16.79
N VAL A 264 -37.04 1.74 17.78
CA VAL A 264 -38.35 1.05 17.69
C VAL A 264 -39.56 1.97 17.56
N ARG A 265 -39.41 3.25 17.95
CA ARG A 265 -40.47 4.27 17.85
C ARG A 265 -40.20 5.30 16.76
N LEU A 266 -39.09 5.17 16.03
CA LEU A 266 -38.76 6.07 14.93
C LEU A 266 -39.48 5.57 13.67
N PRO A 267 -40.36 6.38 13.05
CA PRO A 267 -41.03 5.96 11.81
C PRO A 267 -40.01 5.58 10.73
N GLU A 268 -40.34 4.54 9.95
CA GLU A 268 -39.54 4.03 8.81
C GLU A 268 -38.18 3.42 9.18
N ALA A 269 -37.70 3.60 10.41
CA ALA A 269 -36.51 2.92 10.89
C ALA A 269 -36.74 1.42 11.09
N ARG A 270 -35.68 0.64 10.88
CA ARG A 270 -35.63 -0.78 11.18
C ARG A 270 -35.45 -0.96 12.69
N PRO A 271 -36.43 -1.58 13.36
CA PRO A 271 -36.38 -1.73 14.82
C PRO A 271 -35.27 -2.67 15.30
N GLU A 272 -34.66 -3.45 14.39
CA GLU A 272 -33.49 -4.30 14.67
C GLU A 272 -32.21 -3.51 14.93
N VAL A 273 -32.08 -2.29 14.39
CA VAL A 273 -30.85 -1.49 14.45
C VAL A 273 -30.59 -1.04 15.88
N PHE A 274 -29.43 -1.43 16.41
CA PHE A 274 -28.95 -1.02 17.73
C PHE A 274 -27.92 0.11 17.64
N ALA A 275 -27.03 0.05 16.65
CA ALA A 275 -26.10 1.11 16.29
C ALA A 275 -25.85 1.07 14.78
N TYR A 276 -25.44 2.20 14.21
CA TYR A 276 -25.23 2.36 12.77
C TYR A 276 -24.00 3.26 12.53
N GLY A 277 -23.71 3.60 11.27
CA GLY A 277 -22.52 4.38 10.93
C GLY A 277 -21.25 3.55 10.84
N LEU A 278 -21.34 2.27 10.51
CA LEU A 278 -20.20 1.37 10.36
C LEU A 278 -19.99 1.01 8.89
N ARG A 279 -18.75 0.70 8.50
CA ARG A 279 -18.40 0.33 7.14
C ARG A 279 -18.36 -1.18 6.93
N ASN A 280 -17.44 -1.84 7.61
CA ASN A 280 -17.23 -3.28 7.57
C ASN A 280 -16.78 -3.77 8.94
N PRO A 281 -17.69 -3.82 9.93
CA PRO A 281 -17.37 -4.22 11.30
C PRO A 281 -17.12 -5.74 11.39
N TRP A 282 -15.94 -6.19 10.98
CA TRP A 282 -15.64 -7.62 10.77
C TRP A 282 -15.83 -8.48 12.02
N LYS A 283 -15.32 -8.02 13.18
CA LYS A 283 -15.52 -8.67 14.49
C LYS A 283 -15.71 -7.63 15.61
N PHE A 284 -16.47 -8.02 16.63
CA PHE A 284 -16.72 -7.22 17.82
C PHE A 284 -16.74 -8.08 19.08
N GLY A 285 -16.58 -7.42 20.24
CA GLY A 285 -16.62 -8.03 21.56
C GLY A 285 -17.61 -7.33 22.47
N ILE A 286 -18.28 -8.08 23.34
CA ILE A 286 -19.12 -7.54 24.41
C ILE A 286 -18.48 -7.92 25.74
N ASP A 287 -18.21 -6.93 26.58
CA ASP A 287 -17.70 -7.14 27.93
C ASP A 287 -18.77 -7.89 28.76
N ARG A 288 -18.44 -9.07 29.26
CA ARG A 288 -19.36 -9.91 30.04
C ARG A 288 -19.70 -9.34 31.42
N ASN A 289 -18.87 -8.44 31.95
CA ASN A 289 -19.02 -7.88 33.29
C ASN A 289 -19.89 -6.62 33.30
N ASN A 290 -19.85 -5.80 32.24
CA ASN A 290 -20.58 -4.53 32.19
C ASN A 290 -21.44 -4.31 30.94
N GLY A 291 -21.34 -5.19 29.92
CA GLY A 291 -22.10 -5.11 28.68
C GLY A 291 -21.60 -4.07 27.66
N GLU A 292 -20.43 -3.46 27.87
CA GLU A 292 -19.84 -2.54 26.90
C GLU A 292 -19.48 -3.27 25.60
N LEU A 293 -19.89 -2.69 24.47
CA LEU A 293 -19.71 -3.25 23.13
C LEU A 293 -18.56 -2.53 22.40
N TYR A 294 -17.54 -3.28 22.03
CA TYR A 294 -16.37 -2.80 21.31
C TYR A 294 -16.37 -3.37 19.89
N VAL A 295 -16.28 -2.50 18.88
CA VAL A 295 -16.38 -2.86 17.46
C VAL A 295 -15.11 -2.43 16.74
N ALA A 296 -14.46 -3.37 16.05
CA ALA A 296 -13.41 -3.06 15.09
C ALA A 296 -14.05 -2.89 13.70
N ASP A 297 -13.87 -1.72 13.10
CA ASP A 297 -14.49 -1.32 11.83
C ASP A 297 -13.42 -0.89 10.82
N ASN A 298 -13.45 -1.50 9.64
CA ASN A 298 -12.39 -1.34 8.65
C ASN A 298 -12.62 -0.12 7.77
N GLY A 299 -11.59 0.70 7.62
CA GLY A 299 -11.59 1.93 6.83
C GLY A 299 -11.58 1.72 5.33
N TRP A 300 -11.59 2.82 4.59
CA TRP A 300 -11.45 2.83 3.14
C TRP A 300 -10.05 3.24 2.67
N GLU A 301 -9.66 4.50 2.84
CA GLU A 301 -8.40 5.02 2.30
C GLU A 301 -7.35 5.31 3.36
N THR A 302 -7.75 5.67 4.58
CA THR A 302 -6.82 6.30 5.53
C THR A 302 -6.82 5.76 6.95
N TRP A 303 -7.95 5.28 7.48
CA TRP A 303 -8.03 4.93 8.90
C TRP A 303 -8.82 3.66 9.21
N GLU A 304 -8.21 2.79 9.99
CA GLU A 304 -8.89 1.70 10.69
C GLU A 304 -9.42 2.20 12.05
N MET A 305 -10.54 1.66 12.55
CA MET A 305 -11.27 2.25 13.69
C MET A 305 -11.70 1.23 14.73
N ILE A 306 -11.56 1.59 16.01
CA ILE A 306 -12.14 0.87 17.15
C ILE A 306 -13.16 1.78 17.83
N HIS A 307 -14.42 1.33 17.88
CA HIS A 307 -15.53 2.06 18.48
C HIS A 307 -15.98 1.42 19.80
N LEU A 308 -16.30 2.27 20.78
CA LEU A 308 -17.15 1.89 21.91
C LEU A 308 -18.59 2.27 21.57
N VAL A 309 -19.44 1.27 21.37
CA VAL A 309 -20.80 1.41 20.86
C VAL A 309 -21.82 1.29 21.98
N ARG A 310 -22.85 2.13 21.92
CA ARG A 310 -24.04 2.09 22.78
C ARG A 310 -25.30 2.11 21.92
N GLY A 311 -26.45 1.83 22.52
CA GLY A 311 -27.74 1.93 21.83
C GLY A 311 -27.94 3.33 21.24
N GLY A 312 -28.10 3.40 19.92
CA GLY A 312 -28.27 4.62 19.14
C GLY A 312 -26.96 5.28 18.70
N SER A 313 -25.79 4.68 18.95
CA SER A 313 -24.52 5.19 18.45
C SER A 313 -24.51 5.28 16.93
N ASN A 314 -24.06 6.43 16.44
CA ASN A 314 -23.71 6.67 15.05
C ASN A 314 -22.18 6.69 14.95
N CYS A 315 -21.57 5.66 14.37
CA CYS A 315 -20.11 5.51 14.29
C CYS A 315 -19.49 6.33 13.16
N GLY A 316 -20.33 6.99 12.36
CA GLY A 316 -19.92 8.03 11.44
C GLY A 316 -19.84 7.61 9.99
N TRP A 317 -19.69 6.35 9.59
CA TRP A 317 -19.59 5.96 8.18
C TRP A 317 -20.87 6.26 7.37
N PRO A 318 -20.77 6.70 6.10
CA PRO A 318 -19.54 7.15 5.46
C PRO A 318 -19.16 8.59 5.82
N VAL A 319 -19.93 9.28 6.66
CA VAL A 319 -19.67 10.68 7.04
C VAL A 319 -18.23 10.89 7.55
N MET A 320 -17.77 9.97 8.38
CA MET A 320 -16.44 9.97 8.99
C MET A 320 -15.67 8.70 8.63
N GLU A 321 -14.36 8.84 8.50
CA GLU A 321 -13.37 7.78 8.52
C GLU A 321 -12.30 8.17 9.57
N GLY A 322 -12.23 7.41 10.66
CA GLY A 322 -11.49 7.82 11.85
C GLY A 322 -12.10 9.07 12.48
N ARG A 323 -11.25 10.02 12.87
CA ARG A 323 -11.67 11.35 13.35
C ARG A 323 -11.71 12.40 12.23
N VAL A 324 -11.62 11.98 10.98
CA VAL A 324 -11.62 12.84 9.81
C VAL A 324 -12.89 12.58 9.01
N PRO A 325 -13.61 13.59 8.52
CA PRO A 325 -14.71 13.35 7.63
C PRO A 325 -14.17 13.00 6.28
N LEU A 326 -14.64 11.87 5.81
CA LEU A 326 -14.35 11.38 4.48
C LEU A 326 -15.38 11.93 3.55
N ARG A 327 -16.62 11.78 4.01
CA ARG A 327 -17.76 11.92 3.20
C ARG A 327 -18.69 12.93 3.98
N THR A 328 -19.21 14.07 3.51
CA THR A 328 -20.18 14.96 4.25
C THR A 328 -21.46 15.30 3.46
N GLU A 329 -21.64 14.67 2.29
CA GLU A 329 -22.81 14.64 1.38
C GLU A 329 -23.98 13.77 1.86
N VAL A 330 -23.69 12.67 2.52
CA VAL A 330 -24.71 11.80 3.10
C VAL A 330 -25.26 12.53 4.31
N PRO A 331 -26.58 12.71 4.41
CA PRO A 331 -27.18 13.27 5.60
C PRO A 331 -26.73 12.48 6.82
N VAL A 332 -26.34 13.19 7.88
CA VAL A 332 -26.09 12.53 9.17
C VAL A 332 -27.41 11.92 9.62
N GLY A 333 -27.35 10.66 10.04
CA GLY A 333 -28.54 9.94 10.51
C GLY A 333 -29.16 10.56 11.76
N PRO A 334 -30.15 9.89 12.37
CA PRO A 334 -30.99 10.48 13.42
C PRO A 334 -30.25 10.83 14.73
N THR A 335 -29.02 10.36 14.94
CA THR A 335 -28.23 10.65 16.15
C THR A 335 -26.86 11.25 15.82
N PRO A 336 -26.25 12.02 16.77
CA PRO A 336 -24.93 12.61 16.58
C PRO A 336 -23.84 11.55 16.40
N ILE A 337 -22.86 11.86 15.55
CA ILE A 337 -21.70 11.00 15.32
C ILE A 337 -20.81 10.94 16.55
N VAL A 338 -20.37 9.73 16.90
CA VAL A 338 -19.46 9.43 18.01
C VAL A 338 -18.10 9.00 17.43
N PRO A 339 -17.00 9.70 17.76
CA PRO A 339 -15.69 9.35 17.24
C PRO A 339 -15.21 7.98 17.77
N PRO A 340 -14.34 7.28 17.04
CA PRO A 340 -13.72 6.06 17.56
C PRO A 340 -12.88 6.35 18.81
N ILE A 341 -12.79 5.35 19.70
CA ILE A 341 -11.92 5.42 20.89
C ILE A 341 -10.45 5.24 20.52
N ARG A 342 -10.18 4.54 19.41
CA ARG A 342 -8.86 4.39 18.79
C ARG A 342 -9.01 4.34 17.28
N ASP A 343 -8.11 5.00 16.56
CA ASP A 343 -7.98 4.92 15.11
C ASP A 343 -6.50 4.69 14.77
N HIS A 344 -6.26 4.00 13.65
CA HIS A 344 -4.92 3.68 13.16
C HIS A 344 -4.81 4.15 11.72
N HIS A 345 -3.78 4.94 11.41
CA HIS A 345 -3.53 5.34 10.04
C HIS A 345 -3.08 4.13 9.21
N HIS A 346 -3.31 4.12 7.90
CA HIS A 346 -2.86 3.04 6.99
C HIS A 346 -1.33 2.86 6.86
N SER A 347 -0.55 3.61 7.62
CA SER A 347 0.89 3.34 7.84
C SER A 347 1.16 2.46 9.07
N GLU A 348 0.14 2.21 9.90
CA GLU A 348 0.17 1.43 11.14
C GLU A 348 -0.71 0.17 11.04
N ALA A 349 -1.91 0.26 10.45
CA ALA A 349 -2.87 -0.85 10.27
C ALA A 349 -3.74 -0.63 9.02
N ASN A 350 -4.22 -1.70 8.37
CA ASN A 350 -4.91 -1.63 7.08
C ASN A 350 -6.22 -2.45 7.01
N SER A 351 -6.53 -3.26 8.03
CA SER A 351 -7.73 -4.08 8.14
C SER A 351 -7.85 -4.65 9.56
N VAL A 352 -8.46 -3.90 10.49
CA VAL A 352 -8.58 -4.30 11.90
C VAL A 352 -9.57 -5.44 12.12
N ILE A 353 -9.29 -6.26 13.13
CA ILE A 353 -10.01 -7.48 13.48
C ILE A 353 -10.23 -7.47 14.98
N GLY A 354 -11.49 -7.33 15.39
CA GLY A 354 -11.88 -7.31 16.80
C GLY A 354 -11.85 -8.68 17.45
N GLY A 355 -11.67 -8.69 18.77
CA GLY A 355 -11.65 -9.90 19.59
C GLY A 355 -12.55 -9.79 20.82
N PRO A 356 -12.25 -10.52 21.92
CA PRO A 356 -12.96 -10.39 23.18
C PRO A 356 -12.50 -9.16 23.99
N VAL A 357 -13.33 -8.74 24.93
CA VAL A 357 -12.84 -8.02 26.12
C VAL A 357 -12.37 -9.08 27.11
N TYR A 358 -11.06 -9.11 27.36
CA TYR A 358 -10.42 -10.23 28.02
C TYR A 358 -10.58 -10.17 29.54
N HIS A 359 -10.98 -11.30 30.13
CA HIS A 359 -11.13 -11.44 31.60
C HIS A 359 -10.59 -12.81 32.09
N GLY A 360 -9.72 -13.44 31.32
CA GLY A 360 -9.17 -14.76 31.61
C GLY A 360 -8.06 -14.71 32.66
N ALA A 361 -8.00 -15.73 33.52
CA ALA A 361 -7.04 -15.77 34.63
C ALA A 361 -5.57 -15.99 34.20
N GLU A 362 -5.31 -16.40 32.95
CA GLU A 362 -3.96 -16.68 32.47
C GLU A 362 -3.10 -15.42 32.27
N LEU A 363 -3.73 -14.31 31.87
CA LEU A 363 -3.08 -13.06 31.49
C LEU A 363 -3.73 -11.90 32.27
N PRO A 364 -3.62 -11.88 33.62
CA PRO A 364 -4.30 -10.91 34.46
C PRO A 364 -3.95 -9.45 34.13
N GLU A 365 -2.81 -9.20 33.49
CA GLU A 365 -2.43 -7.88 32.99
C GLU A 365 -3.30 -7.34 31.84
N LEU A 366 -4.11 -8.21 31.20
CA LEU A 366 -5.05 -7.84 30.13
C LEU A 366 -6.51 -7.77 30.61
N ASP A 367 -6.77 -7.91 31.91
CA ASP A 367 -8.14 -7.88 32.46
C ASP A 367 -8.86 -6.56 32.09
N GLY A 368 -10.05 -6.69 31.50
CA GLY A 368 -10.87 -5.56 31.04
C GLY A 368 -10.36 -4.85 29.78
N GLN A 369 -9.36 -5.41 29.10
CA GLN A 369 -8.86 -4.85 27.84
C GLN A 369 -9.58 -5.46 26.64
N PHE A 370 -9.97 -4.63 25.68
CA PHE A 370 -10.43 -5.10 24.38
C PHE A 370 -9.24 -5.49 23.51
N ILE A 371 -9.21 -6.75 23.06
CA ILE A 371 -8.15 -7.30 22.23
C ILE A 371 -8.54 -7.19 20.76
N TYR A 372 -7.62 -6.74 19.92
CA TYR A 372 -7.80 -6.66 18.47
C TYR A 372 -6.45 -6.81 17.76
N GLY A 373 -6.49 -7.10 16.46
CA GLY A 373 -5.29 -7.17 15.63
C GLY A 373 -5.55 -6.66 14.22
N ASP A 374 -4.56 -6.74 13.35
CA ASP A 374 -4.68 -6.35 11.94
C ASP A 374 -4.42 -7.55 11.03
N TYR A 375 -5.26 -7.68 9.99
CA TYR A 375 -5.17 -8.77 9.03
C TYR A 375 -3.97 -8.65 8.07
N ILE A 376 -3.47 -7.44 7.81
CA ILE A 376 -2.40 -7.16 6.84
C ILE A 376 -1.04 -7.11 7.53
N THR A 377 -0.93 -6.45 8.68
CA THR A 377 0.33 -6.27 9.40
C THR A 377 0.59 -7.39 10.41
N GLY A 378 -0.45 -8.10 10.86
CA GLY A 378 -0.37 -9.18 11.85
C GLY A 378 -0.08 -8.72 13.28
N THR A 379 0.00 -7.41 13.52
CA THR A 379 0.21 -6.86 14.86
C THR A 379 -1.07 -7.02 15.71
N ILE A 380 -0.89 -7.34 16.99
CA ILE A 380 -1.96 -7.49 17.98
C ILE A 380 -1.82 -6.39 19.03
N TRP A 381 -2.93 -5.71 19.32
CA TRP A 381 -3.03 -4.66 20.31
C TRP A 381 -4.10 -4.95 21.36
N SER A 382 -4.05 -4.16 22.43
CA SER A 382 -5.17 -3.96 23.34
C SER A 382 -5.55 -2.49 23.42
N VAL A 383 -6.79 -2.24 23.83
CA VAL A 383 -7.24 -0.91 24.27
C VAL A 383 -8.15 -1.05 25.49
N GLY A 384 -7.96 -0.19 26.48
CA GLY A 384 -8.77 -0.19 27.69
C GLY A 384 -8.81 1.16 28.37
N ARG A 385 -9.68 1.29 29.38
CA ARG A 385 -9.86 2.54 30.13
C ARG A 385 -8.73 2.72 31.15
N SER A 386 -8.12 3.90 31.15
CA SER A 386 -7.23 4.39 32.19
C SER A 386 -8.02 4.85 33.43
N THR A 387 -7.31 5.13 34.52
CA THR A 387 -7.89 5.59 35.80
C THR A 387 -8.60 6.95 35.69
N ASP A 388 -8.23 7.77 34.72
CA ASP A 388 -8.86 9.05 34.41
C ASP A 388 -10.04 8.94 33.42
N GLY A 389 -10.35 7.72 32.95
CA GLY A 389 -11.42 7.44 32.01
C GLY A 389 -11.06 7.60 30.53
N SER A 390 -9.82 8.00 30.20
CA SER A 390 -9.29 7.98 28.83
C SER A 390 -9.06 6.54 28.34
N PHE A 391 -8.97 6.34 27.03
CA PHE A 391 -8.61 5.04 26.45
C PHE A 391 -7.13 5.00 26.11
N VAL A 392 -6.44 3.97 26.57
CA VAL A 392 -5.01 3.75 26.32
C VAL A 392 -4.85 2.46 25.53
N GLY A 393 -4.14 2.55 24.41
CA GLY A 393 -3.78 1.41 23.59
C GLY A 393 -2.36 0.91 23.88
N GLN A 394 -2.13 -0.38 23.68
CA GLN A 394 -0.82 -1.00 23.82
C GLN A 394 -0.60 -2.05 22.73
N THR A 395 0.59 -2.09 22.12
CA THR A 395 1.03 -3.22 21.30
C THR A 395 1.35 -4.41 22.20
N LEU A 396 0.75 -5.56 21.94
CA LEU A 396 0.93 -6.78 22.72
C LEU A 396 2.01 -7.68 22.13
N VAL A 397 1.93 -7.89 20.83
CA VAL A 397 2.86 -8.71 20.06
C VAL A 397 2.73 -8.35 18.59
N ASP A 398 3.85 -8.37 17.90
CA ASP A 398 3.93 -8.22 16.46
C ASP A 398 4.16 -9.59 15.81
N THR A 399 3.37 -9.93 14.79
CA THR A 399 3.35 -11.26 14.16
C THR A 399 3.16 -11.13 12.66
N ASP A 400 3.38 -12.22 11.92
CA ASP A 400 3.04 -12.28 10.49
C ASP A 400 1.63 -12.85 10.22
N LEU A 401 0.86 -13.18 11.27
CA LEU A 401 -0.43 -13.85 11.12
C LEU A 401 -1.41 -12.99 10.34
N ARG A 402 -2.20 -13.62 9.47
CA ARG A 402 -3.36 -12.99 8.81
C ARG A 402 -4.60 -13.24 9.65
N ILE A 403 -4.73 -12.43 10.70
CA ILE A 403 -5.67 -12.65 11.81
C ILE A 403 -7.13 -12.52 11.33
N THR A 404 -8.01 -13.45 11.70
CA THR A 404 -9.46 -13.36 11.35
C THR A 404 -10.44 -13.48 12.50
N ASP A 405 -10.02 -14.04 13.63
CA ASP A 405 -10.85 -14.14 14.84
C ASP A 405 -9.98 -14.29 16.09
N PHE A 406 -10.56 -13.94 17.23
CA PHE A 406 -10.00 -14.19 18.55
C PHE A 406 -11.04 -14.88 19.43
N LEU A 407 -10.58 -15.75 20.33
CA LEU A 407 -11.46 -16.41 21.30
C LEU A 407 -10.83 -16.42 22.69
N GLU A 408 -11.55 -15.90 23.68
CA GLU A 408 -11.29 -16.24 25.08
C GLU A 408 -12.02 -17.55 25.40
N THR A 409 -11.28 -18.59 25.77
CA THR A 409 -11.85 -19.89 26.15
C THR A 409 -12.40 -19.86 27.57
N SER A 410 -13.24 -20.84 27.90
CA SER A 410 -13.84 -21.01 29.23
C SER A 410 -12.81 -21.21 30.35
N ASP A 411 -11.62 -21.74 30.01
CA ASP A 411 -10.47 -21.89 30.91
C ASP A 411 -9.51 -20.68 30.90
N GLY A 412 -9.89 -19.59 30.23
CA GLY A 412 -9.19 -18.30 30.28
C GLY A 412 -7.97 -18.21 29.38
N LYS A 413 -7.87 -19.01 28.32
CA LYS A 413 -6.83 -18.86 27.29
C LYS A 413 -7.30 -17.88 26.23
N LEU A 414 -6.38 -17.09 25.69
CA LEU A 414 -6.64 -16.22 24.54
C LEU A 414 -6.08 -16.87 23.27
N LEU A 415 -6.99 -17.24 22.37
CA LEU A 415 -6.66 -17.85 21.08
C LEU A 415 -6.78 -16.83 19.94
N VAL A 416 -5.95 -17.00 18.91
CA VAL A 416 -5.86 -16.18 17.69
C VAL A 416 -5.97 -17.10 16.48
N VAL A 417 -6.83 -16.77 15.52
CA VAL A 417 -7.04 -17.57 14.30
C VAL A 417 -6.31 -16.93 13.13
N ASP A 418 -5.49 -17.72 12.43
CA ASP A 418 -4.81 -17.34 11.20
C ASP A 418 -5.56 -17.84 9.95
N TYR A 419 -5.68 -16.98 8.95
CA TYR A 419 -6.45 -17.24 7.73
C TYR A 419 -5.74 -18.19 6.75
N ASP A 420 -4.55 -17.84 6.31
CA ASP A 420 -3.90 -18.51 5.17
C ASP A 420 -2.37 -18.52 5.24
N LEU A 421 -1.75 -17.92 6.25
CA LEU A 421 -0.30 -18.05 6.43
C LEU A 421 0.06 -19.49 6.84
N THR A 422 -0.65 -20.01 7.83
CA THR A 422 -0.55 -21.39 8.31
C THR A 422 -1.90 -22.10 8.36
N GLY A 423 -3.00 -21.33 8.41
CA GLY A 423 -4.36 -21.84 8.61
C GLY A 423 -4.55 -22.46 10.00
N GLN A 424 -3.74 -22.07 10.99
CA GLN A 424 -3.72 -22.64 12.34
C GLN A 424 -4.34 -21.72 13.38
N ILE A 425 -4.54 -22.27 14.57
CA ILE A 425 -4.98 -21.55 15.76
C ILE A 425 -3.79 -21.41 16.70
N TYR A 426 -3.54 -20.19 17.15
CA TYR A 426 -2.47 -19.82 18.06
C TYR A 426 -3.03 -19.45 19.43
N ARG A 427 -2.18 -19.50 20.45
CA ARG A 427 -2.46 -19.00 21.80
C ARG A 427 -1.52 -17.86 22.11
N LEU A 428 -2.07 -16.73 22.55
CA LEU A 428 -1.31 -15.63 23.12
C LEU A 428 -0.88 -15.99 24.54
N LYS A 429 0.40 -15.80 24.85
CA LYS A 429 1.00 -16.08 26.15
C LYS A 429 1.92 -14.94 26.54
N LYS A 430 2.19 -14.81 27.83
CA LYS A 430 3.25 -13.94 28.31
C LYS A 430 4.57 -14.30 27.64
N ASN A 431 5.32 -13.29 27.19
CA ASN A 431 6.65 -13.51 26.69
C ASN A 431 7.62 -13.66 27.84
N THR A 432 8.26 -14.82 27.92
CA THR A 432 9.31 -15.11 28.92
C THR A 432 10.68 -15.25 28.26
N SER A 433 10.80 -14.83 27.00
CA SER A 433 12.06 -14.85 26.28
C SER A 433 13.06 -13.93 26.97
N GLU A 434 14.31 -14.39 27.03
CA GLU A 434 15.41 -13.57 27.52
C GLU A 434 15.59 -12.35 26.62
N ASP A 435 15.74 -11.17 27.21
CA ASP A 435 16.06 -9.96 26.46
C ASP A 435 17.49 -10.05 25.92
N ARG A 436 17.60 -10.40 24.63
CA ARG A 436 18.86 -10.48 23.88
C ARG A 436 19.10 -9.27 23.00
N SER A 437 18.31 -8.21 23.14
CA SER A 437 18.44 -7.00 22.34
C SER A 437 19.81 -6.34 22.46
N ALA A 438 20.46 -6.48 23.62
CA ALA A 438 21.82 -6.00 23.85
C ALA A 438 22.89 -6.75 23.04
N THR A 439 22.61 -7.98 22.59
CA THR A 439 23.53 -8.80 21.80
C THR A 439 23.29 -8.73 20.30
N PHE A 440 22.16 -8.13 19.87
CA PHE A 440 21.88 -7.94 18.46
C PHE A 440 22.85 -6.91 17.85
N PRO A 441 23.47 -7.20 16.68
CA PRO A 441 24.43 -6.32 16.01
C PRO A 441 23.91 -4.89 15.80
N ARG A 442 24.57 -3.91 16.42
CA ARG A 442 24.25 -2.48 16.24
C ARG A 442 25.06 -1.86 15.10
N HIS A 443 26.18 -2.49 14.76
CA HIS A 443 26.99 -2.13 13.61
C HIS A 443 26.96 -3.20 12.53
N LEU A 444 27.10 -2.80 11.27
CA LEU A 444 27.10 -3.73 10.13
C LEU A 444 28.29 -4.69 10.19
N SER A 445 29.45 -4.21 10.66
CA SER A 445 30.64 -5.05 10.87
C SER A 445 30.43 -6.19 11.86
N GLU A 446 29.47 -6.07 12.78
CA GLU A 446 29.15 -7.07 13.80
C GLU A 446 28.21 -8.17 13.27
N THR A 447 27.57 -7.98 12.10
CA THR A 447 26.52 -8.89 11.61
C THR A 447 27.03 -10.25 11.16
N GLY A 448 28.29 -10.32 10.74
CA GLY A 448 28.89 -11.51 10.14
C GLY A 448 28.54 -11.74 8.66
N LEU A 449 27.88 -10.78 8.01
CA LEU A 449 27.59 -10.80 6.55
C LEU A 449 28.84 -10.50 5.70
N PHE A 450 29.80 -9.77 6.26
CA PHE A 450 30.99 -9.30 5.55
C PHE A 450 32.27 -9.60 6.35
N GLU A 451 33.30 -10.09 5.67
CA GLU A 451 34.66 -10.23 6.22
C GLU A 451 35.36 -8.88 6.35
N SER A 452 35.05 -7.96 5.43
CA SER A 452 35.56 -6.59 5.43
C SER A 452 34.52 -5.67 4.79
N LEU A 453 34.43 -4.45 5.33
CA LEU A 453 33.60 -3.39 4.77
C LEU A 453 34.39 -2.48 3.80
N THR A 454 35.73 -2.56 3.81
CA THR A 454 36.60 -1.77 2.93
C THR A 454 37.85 -2.57 2.54
N PRO A 455 37.91 -3.14 1.31
CA PRO A 455 36.81 -3.21 0.33
C PRO A 455 35.65 -4.08 0.85
N LEU A 456 34.43 -3.84 0.38
CA LEU A 456 33.26 -4.63 0.73
C LEU A 456 33.42 -6.08 0.25
N LYS A 457 33.81 -6.97 1.16
CA LYS A 457 34.08 -8.38 0.92
C LYS A 457 33.08 -9.24 1.70
N PRO A 458 32.22 -10.02 1.02
CA PRO A 458 31.30 -10.95 1.67
C PRO A 458 32.03 -11.95 2.57
N ALA A 459 31.38 -12.38 3.65
CA ALA A 459 31.88 -13.47 4.47
C ALA A 459 31.82 -14.82 3.74
N PRO A 460 32.57 -15.86 4.16
CA PRO A 460 32.48 -17.19 3.56
C PRO A 460 31.05 -17.71 3.65
N GLY A 461 30.56 -18.26 2.54
CA GLY A 461 29.17 -18.73 2.40
C GLY A 461 28.13 -17.66 2.10
N VAL A 462 28.52 -16.38 1.99
CA VAL A 462 27.66 -15.29 1.51
C VAL A 462 27.88 -15.09 0.01
N SER A 463 26.84 -15.38 -0.78
CA SER A 463 26.89 -15.28 -2.24
C SER A 463 26.41 -13.91 -2.72
N SER A 464 27.15 -13.31 -3.65
CA SER A 464 26.70 -12.10 -4.36
C SER A 464 25.75 -12.49 -5.48
N TYR A 465 24.74 -11.66 -5.75
CA TYR A 465 23.85 -11.81 -6.90
C TYR A 465 23.42 -10.45 -7.43
N ASP A 466 22.92 -10.43 -8.65
CA ASP A 466 22.28 -9.27 -9.27
C ASP A 466 20.87 -9.59 -9.75
N VAL A 467 20.09 -8.56 -10.03
CA VAL A 467 18.74 -8.69 -10.59
C VAL A 467 18.69 -8.03 -11.96
N THR A 468 17.85 -8.54 -12.85
CA THR A 468 17.71 -8.00 -14.21
C THR A 468 17.16 -6.58 -14.20
N VAL A 469 16.16 -6.31 -13.37
CA VAL A 469 15.57 -4.98 -13.17
C VAL A 469 15.73 -4.57 -11.72
N SER A 470 16.62 -3.60 -11.47
CA SER A 470 16.72 -2.97 -10.16
C SER A 470 15.60 -1.94 -9.97
N ARG A 471 14.99 -1.95 -8.78
CA ARG A 471 14.08 -0.87 -8.34
C ARG A 471 14.86 0.45 -8.29
N TRP A 472 14.26 1.51 -8.82
CA TRP A 472 14.73 2.87 -8.71
C TRP A 472 14.73 3.33 -7.24
N MET A 473 15.92 3.73 -6.77
CA MET A 473 16.17 4.20 -5.41
C MET A 473 16.93 5.53 -5.46
N ASP A 474 16.31 6.52 -6.11
CA ASP A 474 16.82 7.90 -6.20
C ASP A 474 18.23 8.05 -6.80
N GLY A 475 18.58 7.13 -7.71
CA GLY A 475 19.87 7.06 -8.38
C GLY A 475 20.93 6.21 -7.65
N ALA A 476 20.59 5.58 -6.52
CA ALA A 476 21.54 4.75 -5.79
C ALA A 476 21.84 3.47 -6.57
N ALA A 477 23.11 3.06 -6.58
CA ALA A 477 23.50 1.76 -7.08
C ALA A 477 23.32 0.71 -5.97
N ALA A 478 22.96 -0.52 -6.36
CA ALA A 478 22.70 -1.59 -5.41
C ALA A 478 23.61 -2.80 -5.68
N LYS A 479 24.28 -3.28 -4.63
CA LYS A 479 24.91 -4.60 -4.59
C LYS A 479 24.08 -5.51 -3.70
N ARG A 480 23.90 -6.77 -4.09
CA ARG A 480 23.04 -7.69 -3.35
C ARG A 480 23.79 -8.95 -2.96
N PHE A 481 23.43 -9.44 -1.80
CA PHE A 481 24.03 -10.62 -1.19
C PHE A 481 22.91 -11.49 -0.61
N VAL A 482 23.13 -12.79 -0.66
CA VAL A 482 22.30 -13.78 0.00
C VAL A 482 23.21 -14.65 0.87
N ALA A 483 22.84 -14.76 2.13
CA ALA A 483 23.54 -15.56 3.11
C ALA A 483 22.59 -16.68 3.55
N VAL A 484 23.00 -17.92 3.29
CA VAL A 484 22.19 -19.11 3.59
C VAL A 484 22.94 -19.93 4.65
N PRO A 485 22.36 -20.15 5.84
CA PRO A 485 23.01 -20.90 6.90
C PRO A 485 23.40 -22.32 6.49
N ASP A 486 24.48 -22.83 7.09
CA ASP A 486 24.95 -24.20 6.96
C ASP A 486 25.00 -24.68 5.49
N THR A 487 24.31 -25.78 5.19
CA THR A 487 24.20 -26.39 3.84
C THR A 487 22.82 -26.20 3.23
N GLY A 488 22.00 -25.29 3.79
CA GLY A 488 20.66 -25.00 3.29
C GLY A 488 20.64 -24.57 1.83
N VAL A 489 19.57 -24.87 1.11
CA VAL A 489 19.39 -24.54 -0.30
C VAL A 489 18.02 -23.89 -0.49
N ILE A 490 17.98 -22.76 -1.21
CA ILE A 490 16.75 -22.00 -1.45
C ILE A 490 15.94 -22.64 -2.57
N ALA A 491 14.63 -22.81 -2.36
CA ALA A 491 13.66 -23.04 -3.42
C ALA A 491 13.06 -21.69 -3.82
N THR A 492 13.56 -21.06 -4.89
CA THR A 492 13.03 -19.77 -5.35
C THR A 492 11.68 -19.95 -6.02
N SER A 493 10.85 -18.90 -6.04
CA SER A 493 9.67 -18.84 -6.89
C SER A 493 10.01 -18.31 -8.29
N PRO A 494 9.20 -18.61 -9.33
CA PRO A 494 9.46 -18.15 -10.69
C PRO A 494 9.18 -16.64 -10.87
N HIS A 495 8.22 -16.08 -10.14
CA HIS A 495 7.76 -14.69 -10.27
C HIS A 495 7.59 -13.99 -8.92
N SER A 496 7.73 -12.66 -8.89
CA SER A 496 7.38 -11.84 -7.72
C SER A 496 5.89 -11.99 -7.37
N GLY A 497 5.56 -11.98 -6.06
CA GLY A 497 4.20 -12.24 -5.57
C GLY A 497 3.91 -13.71 -5.28
N GLN A 498 4.88 -14.60 -5.52
CA GLN A 498 4.85 -16.00 -5.09
C GLN A 498 5.96 -16.25 -4.07
N SER A 499 5.66 -16.96 -3.00
CA SER A 499 6.63 -17.28 -1.95
C SER A 499 7.58 -18.39 -2.38
N GLY A 500 8.88 -18.16 -2.23
CA GLY A 500 9.89 -19.22 -2.21
C GLY A 500 9.96 -19.93 -0.85
N ALA A 501 10.73 -21.01 -0.77
CA ALA A 501 11.10 -21.65 0.49
C ALA A 501 12.57 -21.35 0.81
N TYR A 502 12.80 -20.79 1.98
CA TYR A 502 14.11 -20.31 2.43
C TYR A 502 14.49 -21.04 3.72
N PRO A 503 15.74 -21.53 3.85
CA PRO A 503 16.23 -22.07 5.10
C PRO A 503 16.15 -21.05 6.25
N GLU A 504 15.80 -21.51 7.44
CA GLU A 504 15.79 -20.71 8.67
C GLU A 504 17.14 -20.00 8.88
N GLY A 505 17.11 -18.72 9.26
CA GLY A 505 18.30 -17.87 9.38
C GLY A 505 18.82 -17.28 8.06
N THR A 506 18.14 -17.48 6.92
CA THR A 506 18.53 -16.85 5.64
C THR A 506 18.47 -15.32 5.76
N ALA A 507 19.51 -14.65 5.27
CA ALA A 507 19.57 -13.19 5.22
C ALA A 507 19.84 -12.67 3.80
N PHE A 508 19.05 -11.70 3.36
CA PHE A 508 19.32 -10.92 2.16
C PHE A 508 19.88 -9.56 2.56
N ALA A 509 21.00 -9.15 1.96
CA ALA A 509 21.54 -7.82 2.15
C ALA A 509 21.56 -7.06 0.82
N LYS A 510 21.03 -5.83 0.82
CA LYS A 510 21.10 -4.88 -0.29
C LYS A 510 21.89 -3.67 0.17
N HIS A 511 23.11 -3.56 -0.34
CA HIS A 511 24.03 -2.47 -0.05
C HIS A 511 23.87 -1.37 -1.10
N LEU A 512 23.45 -0.19 -0.66
CA LEU A 512 23.21 0.97 -1.50
C LEU A 512 24.39 1.94 -1.44
N THR A 513 24.80 2.43 -2.61
CA THR A 513 25.88 3.42 -2.74
C THR A 513 25.45 4.60 -3.58
N VAL A 514 26.05 5.77 -3.31
CA VAL A 514 26.08 6.87 -4.27
C VAL A 514 27.01 6.44 -5.41
N PRO A 515 26.55 6.48 -6.67
CA PRO A 515 27.40 6.22 -7.82
C PRO A 515 28.63 7.13 -7.83
N SER A 516 29.73 6.63 -8.38
CA SER A 516 30.94 7.44 -8.57
C SER A 516 30.85 8.36 -9.79
N ALA A 517 31.44 9.54 -9.71
CA ALA A 517 31.82 10.34 -10.88
C ALA A 517 33.33 10.18 -11.14
N ASP A 518 33.71 9.89 -12.39
CA ASP A 518 35.08 9.87 -12.93
C ASP A 518 36.18 9.35 -11.96
N GLY A 519 36.25 8.04 -11.79
CA GLY A 519 37.38 7.37 -11.11
C GLY A 519 37.42 7.53 -9.59
N LYS A 520 36.46 8.21 -8.97
CA LYS A 520 36.30 8.24 -7.50
C LYS A 520 35.76 6.89 -6.97
N PRO A 521 35.98 6.53 -5.71
CA PRO A 521 35.31 5.38 -5.12
C PRO A 521 33.82 5.67 -4.91
N GLU A 522 32.96 4.66 -5.11
CA GLU A 522 31.55 4.71 -4.69
C GLU A 522 31.47 4.98 -3.18
N ARG A 523 30.50 5.79 -2.75
CA ARG A 523 30.31 6.09 -1.33
C ARG A 523 29.11 5.30 -0.79
N PRO A 524 29.27 4.52 0.29
CA PRO A 524 28.15 3.77 0.84
C PRO A 524 27.10 4.70 1.49
N LEU A 525 25.83 4.30 1.38
CA LEU A 525 24.67 5.02 1.92
C LEU A 525 24.03 4.24 3.05
N GLU A 526 23.43 3.11 2.72
CA GLU A 526 22.78 2.22 3.68
C GLU A 526 22.92 0.77 3.23
N THR A 527 22.85 -0.16 4.18
CA THR A 527 22.69 -1.58 3.91
C THR A 527 21.36 -2.02 4.48
N GLN A 528 20.44 -2.44 3.62
CA GLN A 528 19.16 -3.02 4.02
C GLN A 528 19.33 -4.53 4.17
N VAL A 529 18.89 -5.09 5.29
CA VAL A 529 18.94 -6.52 5.61
C VAL A 529 17.52 -7.04 5.80
N LEU A 530 17.19 -8.15 5.14
CA LEU A 530 15.94 -8.87 5.36
C LEU A 530 16.31 -10.26 5.90
N LEU A 531 15.96 -10.52 7.16
CA LEU A 531 16.34 -11.73 7.91
C LEU A 531 15.12 -12.62 8.11
N LEU A 532 15.24 -13.91 7.79
CA LEU A 532 14.28 -14.93 8.18
C LEU A 532 14.69 -15.50 9.54
N GLN A 533 13.85 -15.29 10.56
CA GLN A 533 14.03 -15.89 11.87
C GLN A 533 12.71 -16.39 12.45
N ASP A 534 12.70 -17.60 12.99
CA ASP A 534 11.53 -18.27 13.57
C ASP A 534 10.33 -18.29 12.60
N GLY A 535 10.60 -18.42 11.30
CA GLY A 535 9.60 -18.34 10.24
C GLY A 535 9.11 -16.93 9.87
N VAL A 536 9.64 -15.88 10.50
CA VAL A 536 9.24 -14.47 10.33
C VAL A 536 10.29 -13.69 9.54
N TRP A 537 9.86 -12.87 8.57
CA TRP A 537 10.76 -11.99 7.82
C TRP A 537 10.85 -10.60 8.45
N SER A 538 12.03 -10.24 8.96
CA SER A 538 12.26 -8.95 9.63
C SER A 538 13.21 -8.05 8.81
N PRO A 539 12.78 -6.82 8.44
CA PRO A 539 13.65 -5.86 7.78
C PRO A 539 14.44 -5.02 8.78
N TYR A 540 15.71 -4.79 8.49
CA TYR A 540 16.63 -3.93 9.23
C TYR A 540 17.37 -3.02 8.26
N VAL A 541 17.65 -1.78 8.67
CA VAL A 541 18.42 -0.83 7.86
C VAL A 541 19.63 -0.38 8.67
N TYR A 542 20.82 -0.46 8.09
CA TYR A 542 22.05 0.08 8.66
C TYR A 542 22.50 1.29 7.84
N LEU A 543 22.58 2.46 8.47
CA LEU A 543 22.99 3.71 7.82
C LEU A 543 24.51 3.91 7.96
N TRP A 544 25.21 4.12 6.85
CA TRP A 544 26.67 4.24 6.85
C TRP A 544 27.15 5.56 7.44
N ASN A 545 28.26 5.50 8.17
CA ASN A 545 28.95 6.68 8.66
C ASN A 545 29.61 7.47 7.52
N GLU A 546 29.91 8.75 7.75
CA GLU A 546 30.51 9.62 6.73
C GLU A 546 31.87 9.12 6.22
N SER A 547 32.65 8.43 7.07
CA SER A 547 33.93 7.83 6.70
C SER A 547 33.81 6.60 5.80
N GLY A 548 32.61 6.03 5.64
CA GLY A 548 32.36 4.82 4.87
C GLY A 548 33.03 3.57 5.43
N THR A 549 33.32 3.55 6.73
CA THR A 549 34.05 2.45 7.39
C THR A 549 33.12 1.42 8.03
N ASP A 550 31.92 1.85 8.44
CA ASP A 550 30.89 1.00 9.05
C ASP A 550 29.51 1.67 8.94
N ALA A 551 28.46 0.95 9.35
CA ALA A 551 27.09 1.43 9.38
C ALA A 551 26.39 1.09 10.70
N GLU A 552 25.49 1.96 11.15
CA GLU A 552 24.75 1.83 12.42
C GLU A 552 23.28 1.50 12.16
N LEU A 553 22.70 0.63 12.99
CA LEU A 553 21.31 0.23 12.89
C LEU A 553 20.36 1.44 13.06
N VAL A 554 19.46 1.62 12.10
CA VAL A 554 18.45 2.67 12.09
C VAL A 554 17.30 2.31 13.05
N PRO A 555 16.77 3.27 13.83
CA PRO A 555 15.56 3.06 14.64
C PRO A 555 14.35 2.63 13.79
N PRO A 556 13.35 1.94 14.38
CA PRO A 556 12.18 1.46 13.61
C PRO A 556 11.36 2.60 13.01
N THR A 557 11.48 3.82 13.53
CA THR A 557 10.86 5.06 13.02
C THR A 557 11.57 5.63 11.78
N GLY A 558 12.62 4.98 11.26
CA GLY A 558 13.42 5.46 10.15
C GLY A 558 14.41 6.57 10.53
N ALA A 559 15.13 7.07 9.53
CA ALA A 559 16.09 8.17 9.69
C ALA A 559 16.21 9.00 8.41
N GLN A 560 16.67 10.24 8.55
CA GLN A 560 16.99 11.13 7.42
C GLN A 560 18.39 11.70 7.57
N THR A 561 19.15 11.75 6.47
CA THR A 561 20.50 12.31 6.44
C THR A 561 20.78 13.09 5.16
N ALA A 562 21.62 14.11 5.23
CA ALA A 562 22.03 14.88 4.06
C ALA A 562 23.14 14.13 3.29
N VAL A 563 23.02 14.07 1.97
CA VAL A 563 23.91 13.33 1.08
C VAL A 563 24.32 14.19 -0.11
N ASN A 564 25.63 14.29 -0.36
CA ASN A 564 26.16 14.90 -1.58
C ASN A 564 26.12 13.90 -2.76
N TRP A 565 25.29 14.20 -3.75
CA TRP A 565 25.17 13.46 -5.01
C TRP A 565 26.05 14.08 -6.09
N PRO A 566 26.79 13.30 -6.89
CA PRO A 566 27.53 13.83 -8.03
C PRO A 566 26.58 14.39 -9.09
N VAL A 567 26.94 15.53 -9.68
CA VAL A 567 26.25 16.16 -10.81
C VAL A 567 27.31 16.54 -11.84
N GLY A 568 27.32 15.87 -13.00
CA GLY A 568 28.39 16.02 -13.98
C GLY A 568 29.73 15.47 -13.47
N THR A 569 30.85 16.02 -13.97
CA THR A 569 32.20 15.50 -13.73
C THR A 569 32.88 16.10 -12.50
N THR A 570 32.52 17.33 -12.11
CA THR A 570 33.21 18.07 -11.02
C THR A 570 32.31 18.53 -9.89
N ASP A 571 30.99 18.61 -10.10
CA ASP A 571 30.08 19.23 -9.13
C ASP A 571 29.33 18.17 -8.32
N SER A 572 28.84 18.57 -7.15
CA SER A 572 27.93 17.77 -6.34
C SER A 572 26.79 18.62 -5.82
N GLN A 573 25.68 17.95 -5.53
CA GLN A 573 24.47 18.56 -5.00
C GLN A 573 24.01 17.81 -3.77
N GLU A 574 23.79 18.53 -2.67
CA GLU A 574 23.18 17.98 -1.48
C GLU A 574 21.71 17.59 -1.74
N ARG A 575 21.32 16.42 -1.25
CA ARG A 575 19.95 15.88 -1.22
C ARG A 575 19.70 15.17 0.10
N THR A 576 18.45 15.17 0.57
CA THR A 576 18.05 14.36 1.73
C THR A 576 17.91 12.91 1.32
N TRP A 577 18.58 12.00 2.03
CA TRP A 577 18.37 10.56 1.96
C TRP A 577 17.44 10.12 3.09
N HIS A 578 16.40 9.37 2.76
CA HIS A 578 15.45 8.83 3.72
C HIS A 578 15.65 7.31 3.84
N SER A 579 16.07 6.88 5.02
CA SER A 579 16.11 5.47 5.39
C SER A 579 14.76 5.07 5.94
N GLY A 580 14.14 4.09 5.29
CA GLY A 580 12.74 3.72 5.54
C GLY A 580 12.48 3.22 6.96
N THR A 581 11.25 3.44 7.44
CA THR A 581 10.76 2.84 8.69
C THR A 581 10.56 1.33 8.53
N THR A 582 10.45 0.59 9.65
CA THR A 582 10.13 -0.85 9.60
C THR A 582 8.81 -1.09 8.87
N ASN A 583 7.79 -0.27 9.10
CA ASN A 583 6.50 -0.39 8.42
C ASN A 583 6.58 -0.02 6.94
N GLU A 584 7.36 1.00 6.55
CA GLU A 584 7.57 1.31 5.12
C GLU A 584 8.21 0.13 4.38
N CYS A 585 9.10 -0.63 5.03
CA CYS A 585 9.64 -1.87 4.48
C CYS A 585 8.54 -2.94 4.34
N ARG A 586 7.72 -3.17 5.37
CA ARG A 586 6.66 -4.19 5.38
C ARG A 586 5.50 -3.91 4.41
N LEU A 587 5.27 -2.64 4.04
CA LEU A 587 4.35 -2.29 2.96
C LEU A 587 4.73 -2.95 1.63
N CYS A 588 6.00 -3.29 1.42
CA CYS A 588 6.43 -4.06 0.25
C CYS A 588 6.80 -5.51 0.60
N HIS A 589 7.41 -5.75 1.77
CA HIS A 589 7.89 -7.06 2.21
C HIS A 589 6.85 -7.74 3.13
N ASN A 590 5.76 -8.22 2.55
CA ASN A 590 4.67 -8.90 3.26
C ASN A 590 4.31 -10.25 2.60
N ALA A 591 3.44 -11.00 3.27
CA ALA A 591 2.97 -12.32 2.82
C ALA A 591 2.37 -12.30 1.41
N ALA A 592 1.59 -11.27 1.05
CA ALA A 592 0.96 -11.18 -0.27
C ALA A 592 1.97 -10.99 -1.40
N ALA A 593 3.08 -10.31 -1.13
CA ALA A 593 4.18 -10.15 -2.08
C ALA A 593 5.20 -11.31 -2.03
N GLY A 594 5.05 -12.26 -1.10
CA GLY A 594 5.98 -13.37 -0.84
C GLY A 594 7.25 -12.99 -0.08
N TYR A 595 7.24 -11.82 0.60
CA TYR A 595 8.33 -11.19 1.34
C TYR A 595 9.60 -10.85 0.53
N VAL A 596 10.17 -11.79 -0.23
CA VAL A 596 11.43 -11.60 -0.98
C VAL A 596 11.13 -11.15 -2.41
N LEU A 597 11.34 -9.86 -2.70
CA LEU A 597 10.86 -9.24 -3.93
C LEU A 597 11.74 -9.48 -5.18
N GLY A 598 13.06 -9.53 -5.00
CA GLY A 598 14.03 -9.51 -6.10
C GLY A 598 14.80 -10.81 -6.35
N PHE A 599 14.77 -11.77 -5.42
CA PHE A 599 15.46 -13.05 -5.54
C PHE A 599 14.50 -14.12 -6.06
N VAL A 600 14.02 -13.91 -7.28
CA VAL A 600 13.03 -14.75 -7.98
C VAL A 600 13.57 -15.15 -9.36
N GLY A 601 13.10 -16.28 -9.89
CA GLY A 601 13.66 -16.90 -11.09
C GLY A 601 13.77 -15.95 -12.29
N ASN A 602 12.71 -15.20 -12.60
CA ASN A 602 12.69 -14.27 -13.74
C ASN A 602 13.63 -13.05 -13.59
N GLN A 603 14.07 -12.72 -12.36
CA GLN A 603 15.07 -11.69 -12.10
C GLN A 603 16.49 -12.25 -12.18
N LEU A 604 16.70 -13.51 -11.77
CA LEU A 604 18.01 -14.17 -11.71
C LEU A 604 18.45 -14.79 -13.04
N SER A 605 17.51 -15.05 -13.96
CA SER A 605 17.79 -15.71 -15.25
C SER A 605 18.39 -14.78 -16.31
N GLY A 606 18.20 -13.46 -16.20
CA GLY A 606 18.58 -12.50 -17.25
C GLY A 606 20.05 -12.07 -17.25
N LYS A 607 20.80 -12.32 -16.18
CA LYS A 607 22.24 -11.98 -16.08
C LYS A 607 23.11 -13.19 -16.40
N PRO A 608 24.29 -13.03 -17.03
CA PRO A 608 25.19 -14.16 -17.30
C PRO A 608 25.98 -14.60 -16.06
N SER A 609 26.31 -15.89 -15.97
CA SER A 609 27.29 -16.41 -15.01
C SER A 609 28.73 -16.32 -15.58
N PRO A 610 29.76 -16.05 -14.76
CA PRO A 610 31.17 -16.05 -15.18
C PRO A 610 31.62 -17.34 -15.87
N ASN A 611 31.00 -18.47 -15.55
CA ASN A 611 31.36 -19.80 -16.04
C ASN A 611 30.35 -20.35 -17.06
N GLY A 612 29.68 -19.46 -17.79
CA GLY A 612 28.69 -19.79 -18.83
C GLY A 612 27.29 -20.06 -18.28
N GLY A 613 26.25 -19.88 -19.11
CA GLY A 613 24.85 -19.93 -18.68
C GLY A 613 24.39 -18.64 -17.98
N SER A 614 23.19 -18.69 -17.41
CA SER A 614 22.62 -17.61 -16.61
C SER A 614 23.22 -17.58 -15.19
N GLN A 615 23.03 -16.47 -14.48
CA GLN A 615 23.39 -16.34 -13.07
C GLN A 615 22.61 -17.35 -12.22
N LEU A 616 21.34 -17.63 -12.56
CA LEU A 616 20.58 -18.70 -11.91
C LEU A 616 21.30 -20.06 -12.03
N ASP A 617 21.84 -20.41 -13.20
CA ASP A 617 22.65 -21.63 -13.39
C ASP A 617 23.94 -21.62 -12.54
N GLY A 618 24.52 -20.43 -12.33
CA GLY A 618 25.65 -20.23 -11.40
C GLY A 618 25.25 -20.50 -9.95
N LEU A 619 24.14 -19.92 -9.49
CA LEU A 619 23.62 -20.10 -8.13
C LEU A 619 23.19 -21.55 -7.85
N ILE A 620 22.71 -22.27 -8.88
CA ILE A 620 22.43 -23.70 -8.82
C ILE A 620 23.73 -24.50 -8.64
N ARG A 621 24.77 -24.22 -9.44
CA ARG A 621 26.09 -24.89 -9.30
C ARG A 621 26.74 -24.64 -7.93
N GLN A 622 26.57 -23.43 -7.39
CA GLN A 622 27.04 -23.06 -6.06
C GLN A 622 26.21 -23.66 -4.91
N ASN A 623 25.12 -24.39 -5.21
CA ASN A 623 24.19 -24.93 -4.21
C ASN A 623 23.55 -23.85 -3.31
N VAL A 624 23.33 -22.65 -3.86
CA VAL A 624 22.54 -21.58 -3.23
C VAL A 624 21.06 -21.79 -3.54
N VAL A 625 20.75 -22.13 -4.79
CA VAL A 625 19.40 -22.36 -5.30
C VAL A 625 19.25 -23.82 -5.72
N ARG A 626 18.08 -24.41 -5.50
CA ARG A 626 17.80 -25.79 -5.92
C ARG A 626 17.81 -25.92 -7.45
N SER A 627 18.20 -27.10 -7.93
CA SER A 627 18.32 -27.38 -9.37
C SER A 627 17.01 -27.35 -10.16
N ASP A 628 15.86 -27.50 -9.50
CA ASP A 628 14.53 -27.46 -10.12
C ASP A 628 14.01 -26.03 -10.35
N ALA A 629 14.69 -25.00 -9.83
CA ALA A 629 14.28 -23.60 -9.96
C ALA A 629 14.24 -23.07 -11.41
N ALA A 630 14.89 -23.76 -12.36
CA ALA A 630 14.98 -23.35 -13.76
C ALA A 630 13.82 -23.86 -14.63
N GLU A 631 13.01 -24.82 -14.16
CA GLU A 631 12.05 -25.54 -15.01
C GLU A 631 10.77 -24.72 -15.32
N ASP A 632 10.51 -23.63 -14.59
CA ASP A 632 9.20 -22.93 -14.58
C ASP A 632 9.20 -21.50 -15.20
N LEU A 633 10.25 -21.09 -15.91
CA LEU A 633 10.32 -19.74 -16.50
C LEU A 633 9.76 -19.69 -17.93
N GLU A 634 8.51 -19.24 -18.09
CA GLU A 634 7.97 -18.95 -19.42
C GLU A 634 8.71 -17.78 -20.08
N SER A 635 9.06 -17.92 -21.36
CA SER A 635 9.73 -16.89 -22.16
C SER A 635 9.01 -15.52 -22.17
N SER A 636 7.68 -15.52 -22.05
CA SER A 636 6.82 -14.33 -21.98
C SER A 636 7.02 -13.50 -20.71
N SER A 637 7.56 -14.11 -19.64
CA SER A 637 7.75 -13.54 -18.31
C SER A 637 9.19 -13.08 -18.03
N ALA A 638 10.10 -13.33 -18.96
CA ALA A 638 11.49 -12.91 -18.86
C ALA A 638 11.60 -11.38 -18.80
N LEU A 639 12.42 -10.90 -17.86
CA LEU A 639 12.73 -9.49 -17.74
C LEU A 639 13.93 -9.14 -18.61
N VAL A 640 13.97 -7.90 -19.07
CA VAL A 640 15.14 -7.32 -19.74
C VAL A 640 15.59 -6.07 -18.98
N ASP A 641 16.86 -5.71 -19.13
CA ASP A 641 17.35 -4.43 -18.63
C ASP A 641 16.58 -3.28 -19.31
N PRO A 642 15.86 -2.42 -18.57
CA PRO A 642 15.08 -1.33 -19.14
C PRO A 642 15.91 -0.33 -19.96
N PHE A 643 17.23 -0.31 -19.77
CA PHE A 643 18.14 0.62 -20.41
C PHE A 643 19.00 -0.03 -21.51
N ASP A 644 18.85 -1.33 -21.74
CA ASP A 644 19.47 -2.00 -22.90
C ASP A 644 18.71 -1.68 -24.19
N SER A 645 19.29 -0.78 -25.00
CA SER A 645 18.72 -0.36 -26.29
C SER A 645 18.58 -1.46 -27.34
N SER A 646 19.21 -2.63 -27.15
CA SER A 646 19.09 -3.77 -28.07
C SER A 646 17.78 -4.55 -27.87
N ALA A 647 17.16 -4.46 -26.68
CA ALA A 647 15.87 -5.05 -26.38
C ALA A 647 14.71 -4.21 -26.94
N SER A 648 13.56 -4.86 -27.17
CA SER A 648 12.39 -4.15 -27.69
C SER A 648 11.88 -3.10 -26.70
N LEU A 649 11.35 -1.98 -27.21
CA LEU A 649 10.80 -0.91 -26.39
C LEU A 649 9.73 -1.41 -25.41
N THR A 650 8.86 -2.31 -25.87
CA THR A 650 7.81 -2.90 -25.03
C THR A 650 8.41 -3.75 -23.92
N ASP A 651 9.40 -4.59 -24.21
CA ASP A 651 10.02 -5.43 -23.18
C ASP A 651 10.71 -4.59 -22.11
N ARG A 652 11.42 -3.54 -22.53
CA ARG A 652 12.10 -2.60 -21.62
C ARG A 652 11.10 -1.89 -20.71
N ALA A 653 10.04 -1.30 -21.27
CA ALA A 653 9.04 -0.57 -20.49
C ALA A 653 8.22 -1.47 -19.57
N ARG A 654 7.83 -2.67 -20.04
CA ARG A 654 7.08 -3.63 -19.20
C ARG A 654 7.96 -4.22 -18.09
N SER A 655 9.25 -4.43 -18.35
CA SER A 655 10.22 -4.83 -17.31
C SER A 655 10.43 -3.73 -16.28
N TYR A 656 10.49 -2.46 -16.72
CA TYR A 656 10.54 -1.30 -15.82
C TYR A 656 9.32 -1.23 -14.89
N LEU A 657 8.11 -1.33 -15.43
CA LEU A 657 6.86 -1.30 -14.65
C LEU A 657 6.76 -2.49 -13.68
N HIS A 658 7.27 -3.66 -14.06
CA HIS A 658 7.34 -4.81 -13.16
C HIS A 658 8.26 -4.50 -11.96
N GLY A 659 9.53 -4.15 -12.21
CA GLY A 659 10.50 -3.89 -11.14
C GLY A 659 10.17 -2.68 -10.26
N ASN A 660 9.43 -1.69 -10.78
CA ASN A 660 9.19 -0.40 -10.10
C ASN A 660 7.73 -0.14 -9.70
N CYS A 661 6.77 -0.96 -10.13
CA CYS A 661 5.36 -0.72 -9.80
C CYS A 661 4.56 -1.99 -9.44
N SER A 662 4.92 -3.18 -9.94
CA SER A 662 4.06 -4.36 -9.76
C SER A 662 4.01 -4.89 -8.32
N MET A 663 4.98 -4.56 -7.46
CA MET A 663 4.92 -4.96 -6.04
C MET A 663 3.73 -4.36 -5.26
N CYS A 664 3.20 -3.23 -5.73
CA CYS A 664 1.96 -2.66 -5.19
C CYS A 664 0.78 -2.99 -6.12
N HIS A 665 1.02 -2.94 -7.44
CA HIS A 665 0.04 -3.19 -8.48
C HIS A 665 0.05 -4.66 -8.93
N HIS A 666 -0.28 -5.57 -8.01
CA HIS A 666 -0.58 -6.99 -8.28
C HIS A 666 -1.83 -7.43 -7.51
N LYS A 667 -2.35 -8.62 -7.80
CA LYS A 667 -3.49 -9.18 -7.07
C LYS A 667 -3.08 -9.45 -5.61
N GLY A 668 -3.81 -8.86 -4.66
CA GLY A 668 -3.48 -8.92 -3.23
C GLY A 668 -2.41 -7.92 -2.78
N GLY A 669 -1.89 -7.08 -3.67
CA GLY A 669 -0.97 -6.01 -3.32
C GLY A 669 -1.68 -4.78 -2.73
N ASN A 670 -0.91 -3.85 -2.18
CA ASN A 670 -1.40 -2.71 -1.39
C ASN A 670 -1.97 -1.54 -2.22
N ALA A 671 -2.16 -1.68 -3.54
CA ALA A 671 -2.72 -0.62 -4.38
C ALA A 671 -4.26 -0.53 -4.25
N ILE A 672 -4.75 0.68 -3.96
CA ILE A 672 -6.19 1.00 -3.79
C ILE A 672 -6.99 0.87 -5.10
N VAL A 673 -6.33 1.01 -6.26
CA VAL A 673 -6.96 0.92 -7.58
C VAL A 673 -6.58 -0.39 -8.27
N SER A 674 -7.59 -1.17 -8.68
CA SER A 674 -7.41 -2.50 -9.29
C SER A 674 -6.90 -2.43 -10.74
N PHE A 675 -5.61 -2.17 -10.91
CA PHE A 675 -4.87 -2.37 -12.16
C PHE A 675 -3.52 -3.00 -11.82
N TYR A 676 -2.99 -3.79 -12.75
CA TYR A 676 -1.87 -4.68 -12.49
C TYR A 676 -0.74 -4.46 -13.48
N LEU A 677 0.49 -4.45 -12.98
CA LEU A 677 1.66 -4.04 -13.76
C LEU A 677 2.71 -5.14 -13.93
N SER A 678 2.41 -6.38 -13.55
CA SER A 678 3.30 -7.53 -13.72
C SER A 678 3.61 -7.81 -15.20
N ARG A 679 4.82 -8.34 -15.48
CA ARG A 679 5.37 -8.51 -16.84
C ARG A 679 4.62 -9.56 -17.67
N ASP A 680 4.09 -10.57 -17.00
CA ASP A 680 3.34 -11.71 -17.54
C ASP A 680 1.94 -11.33 -18.07
N LEU A 681 1.43 -10.15 -17.71
CA LEU A 681 0.11 -9.70 -18.12
C LEU A 681 0.11 -9.06 -19.52
N THR A 682 -0.90 -9.39 -20.32
CA THR A 682 -1.25 -8.64 -21.53
C THR A 682 -1.75 -7.24 -21.18
N PHE A 683 -1.73 -6.31 -22.15
CA PHE A 683 -2.18 -4.93 -21.92
C PHE A 683 -3.64 -4.84 -21.45
N GLU A 684 -4.51 -5.73 -21.93
CA GLU A 684 -5.91 -5.82 -21.49
C GLU A 684 -6.01 -6.29 -20.03
N GLN A 685 -5.26 -7.34 -19.67
CA GLN A 685 -5.22 -7.87 -18.31
C GLN A 685 -4.63 -6.90 -17.29
N MET A 686 -3.83 -5.92 -17.72
CA MET A 686 -3.35 -4.84 -16.84
C MET A 686 -4.50 -3.97 -16.32
N ASN A 687 -5.63 -3.89 -17.01
CA ASN A 687 -6.79 -3.08 -16.64
C ASN A 687 -6.48 -1.57 -16.46
N THR A 688 -5.61 -1.01 -17.32
CA THR A 688 -5.15 0.39 -17.25
C THR A 688 -5.90 1.34 -18.20
N ASN A 689 -6.64 0.85 -19.18
CA ASN A 689 -7.36 1.70 -20.14
C ASN A 689 -8.74 2.14 -19.62
N LYS A 690 -8.78 2.69 -18.40
CA LYS A 690 -10.00 3.10 -17.70
C LYS A 690 -9.84 4.44 -16.98
N GLY A 691 -10.96 4.99 -16.49
CA GLY A 691 -10.98 6.22 -15.70
C GLY A 691 -10.09 6.14 -14.45
N THR A 692 -9.71 7.30 -13.93
CA THR A 692 -8.58 7.43 -13.00
C THR A 692 -8.96 7.24 -11.53
N GLY A 693 -10.26 7.34 -11.19
CA GLY A 693 -10.81 7.21 -9.83
C GLY A 693 -10.39 8.31 -8.84
N ILE A 694 -9.26 8.98 -9.07
CA ILE A 694 -8.57 9.89 -8.12
C ILE A 694 -8.09 11.17 -8.86
N GLY A 695 -8.98 11.79 -9.63
CA GLY A 695 -8.75 13.07 -10.34
C GLY A 695 -8.02 12.97 -11.69
N THR A 696 -8.18 14.02 -12.53
CA THR A 696 -7.55 14.13 -13.86
C THR A 696 -6.38 15.12 -13.91
N PHE A 697 -6.13 15.87 -12.83
CA PHE A 697 -5.06 16.86 -12.74
C PHE A 697 -5.08 17.91 -13.86
N GLY A 698 -6.27 18.32 -14.28
CA GLY A 698 -6.47 19.29 -15.36
C GLY A 698 -6.31 18.70 -16.77
N MET A 699 -5.96 17.42 -16.91
CA MET A 699 -5.84 16.75 -18.21
C MET A 699 -7.22 16.41 -18.78
N GLN A 700 -7.38 16.61 -20.08
CA GLN A 700 -8.63 16.30 -20.79
C GLN A 700 -8.78 14.80 -21.07
N ASN A 701 -9.96 14.23 -20.79
CA ASN A 701 -10.29 12.81 -21.08
C ASN A 701 -9.23 11.81 -20.55
N ALA A 702 -8.66 12.10 -19.38
CA ALA A 702 -7.55 11.32 -18.84
C ALA A 702 -7.97 9.91 -18.42
N ARG A 703 -7.07 8.94 -18.63
CA ARG A 703 -7.17 7.55 -18.14
C ARG A 703 -5.90 7.18 -17.38
N ILE A 704 -5.85 6.02 -16.74
CA ILE A 704 -4.60 5.55 -16.12
C ILE A 704 -3.50 5.47 -17.18
N ILE A 705 -3.78 4.78 -18.30
CA ILE A 705 -3.01 4.85 -19.54
C ILE A 705 -3.96 5.06 -20.72
N VAL A 706 -3.68 6.04 -21.57
CA VAL A 706 -4.31 6.23 -22.87
C VAL A 706 -3.34 5.73 -23.96
N PRO A 707 -3.64 4.60 -24.64
CA PRO A 707 -2.79 4.09 -25.72
C PRO A 707 -2.50 5.15 -26.79
N GLY A 708 -1.22 5.40 -27.07
CA GLY A 708 -0.76 6.39 -28.04
C GLY A 708 -0.69 7.83 -27.51
N ASP A 709 -1.13 8.11 -26.29
CA ASP A 709 -1.21 9.48 -25.75
C ASP A 709 -0.66 9.58 -24.31
N PRO A 710 0.65 9.80 -24.13
CA PRO A 710 1.25 9.91 -22.80
C PRO A 710 0.72 11.10 -22.01
N TYR A 711 0.27 12.17 -22.68
CA TYR A 711 -0.11 13.43 -22.04
C TYR A 711 -1.55 13.47 -21.55
N ARG A 712 -2.35 12.45 -21.87
CA ARG A 712 -3.63 12.14 -21.21
C ARG A 712 -3.53 10.93 -20.27
N SER A 713 -2.34 10.38 -20.08
CA SER A 713 -2.11 9.22 -19.21
C SER A 713 -1.73 9.69 -17.81
N VAL A 714 -2.59 9.47 -16.83
CA VAL A 714 -2.34 9.86 -15.42
C VAL A 714 -1.10 9.19 -14.86
N LEU A 715 -0.78 7.97 -15.29
CA LEU A 715 0.47 7.30 -14.92
C LEU A 715 1.68 8.20 -15.20
N MET A 716 1.75 8.83 -16.38
CA MET A 716 2.86 9.72 -16.75
C MET A 716 2.93 10.94 -15.83
N TYR A 717 1.80 11.62 -15.60
CA TYR A 717 1.78 12.79 -14.72
C TYR A 717 2.23 12.47 -13.29
N ARG A 718 1.73 11.38 -12.70
CA ARG A 718 2.05 11.01 -11.31
C ARG A 718 3.50 10.54 -11.16
N PHE A 719 4.01 9.89 -12.18
CA PHE A 719 5.36 9.35 -12.22
C PHE A 719 6.43 10.43 -12.48
N SER A 720 6.08 11.48 -13.23
CA SER A 720 7.00 12.58 -13.58
C SER A 720 7.05 13.74 -12.58
N LYS A 721 6.42 13.62 -11.39
CA LYS A 721 6.30 14.75 -10.46
C LYS A 721 6.76 14.49 -9.03
N LEU A 722 7.11 15.57 -8.33
CA LEU A 722 7.23 15.65 -6.88
C LEU A 722 5.96 16.21 -6.25
N GLY A 723 5.80 16.01 -4.93
CA GLY A 723 4.70 16.57 -4.15
C GLY A 723 3.38 15.81 -4.32
N ASN A 724 2.26 16.53 -4.15
CA ASN A 724 0.95 15.90 -4.11
C ASN A 724 0.60 15.17 -5.43
N GLY A 725 0.00 13.98 -5.32
CA GLY A 725 -0.37 13.13 -6.46
C GLY A 725 0.76 12.29 -7.06
N ARG A 726 1.98 12.35 -6.52
CA ARG A 726 3.14 11.56 -6.99
C ARG A 726 2.95 10.04 -6.82
N MET A 727 3.52 9.26 -7.74
CA MET A 727 3.74 7.82 -7.64
C MET A 727 5.16 7.43 -8.10
N PRO A 728 5.83 6.46 -7.46
CA PRO A 728 5.48 5.89 -6.16
C PRO A 728 5.61 6.95 -5.04
N TYR A 729 4.82 6.79 -3.98
CA TYR A 729 4.84 7.69 -2.82
C TYR A 729 5.70 7.15 -1.66
N ILE A 730 6.23 5.92 -1.79
CA ILE A 730 7.16 5.30 -0.84
C ILE A 730 8.42 4.79 -1.55
N GLY A 731 9.54 4.81 -0.83
CA GLY A 731 10.83 4.27 -1.25
C GLY A 731 11.57 5.06 -2.33
N SER A 732 11.01 6.14 -2.88
CA SER A 732 11.71 7.08 -3.75
C SER A 732 11.17 8.50 -3.55
N TYR A 733 12.10 9.46 -3.48
CA TYR A 733 11.86 10.88 -3.26
C TYR A 733 12.33 11.76 -4.42
N SER A 734 12.79 11.15 -5.53
CA SER A 734 13.19 11.80 -6.78
C SER A 734 12.52 11.17 -8.01
N VAL A 735 12.46 11.89 -9.12
CA VAL A 735 11.91 11.37 -10.39
C VAL A 735 13.01 10.62 -11.15
N ASP A 736 12.69 9.46 -11.72
CA ASP A 736 13.56 8.73 -12.64
C ASP A 736 13.39 9.28 -14.07
N SER A 737 14.31 10.16 -14.50
CA SER A 737 14.24 10.78 -15.82
C SER A 737 14.29 9.77 -16.97
N HIS A 738 15.09 8.70 -16.84
CA HIS A 738 15.19 7.68 -17.89
C HIS A 738 13.94 6.80 -17.92
N GLY A 739 13.37 6.49 -16.75
CA GLY A 739 12.07 5.83 -16.64
C GLY A 739 10.97 6.65 -17.31
N VAL A 740 10.97 7.98 -17.14
CA VAL A 740 9.96 8.86 -17.73
C VAL A 740 10.05 8.82 -19.26
N ASP A 741 11.25 8.97 -19.81
CA ASP A 741 11.50 8.91 -21.25
C ASP A 741 11.09 7.53 -21.84
N LEU A 742 11.43 6.44 -21.14
CA LEU A 742 11.06 5.08 -21.54
C LEU A 742 9.55 4.88 -21.60
N LEU A 743 8.81 5.33 -20.57
CA LEU A 743 7.36 5.18 -20.52
C LEU A 743 6.64 6.10 -21.51
N ASP A 744 7.17 7.31 -21.74
CA ASP A 744 6.65 8.22 -22.77
C ASP A 744 6.74 7.55 -24.16
N ALA A 745 7.93 7.07 -24.53
CA ALA A 745 8.16 6.37 -25.78
C ALA A 745 7.27 5.12 -25.92
N TRP A 746 7.15 4.33 -24.86
CA TRP A 746 6.33 3.13 -24.89
C TRP A 746 4.83 3.44 -25.07
N ILE A 747 4.28 4.38 -24.29
CA ILE A 747 2.86 4.73 -24.39
C ILE A 747 2.53 5.25 -25.80
N ARG A 748 3.41 6.05 -26.41
CA ARG A 748 3.23 6.49 -27.82
C ARG A 748 3.20 5.35 -28.81
N SER A 749 3.95 4.27 -28.56
CA SER A 749 4.02 3.12 -29.46
C SER A 749 2.81 2.19 -29.36
N LEU A 750 1.97 2.35 -28.33
CA LEU A 750 0.77 1.55 -28.16
C LEU A 750 -0.28 1.87 -29.24
N PRO A 751 -1.03 0.87 -29.73
CA PRO A 751 -2.06 1.08 -30.74
C PRO A 751 -3.21 1.92 -30.18
N ALA A 752 -3.43 3.10 -30.77
CA ALA A 752 -4.53 3.98 -30.40
C ALA A 752 -5.85 3.45 -30.97
N THR A 753 -6.86 3.30 -30.12
CA THR A 753 -8.23 2.94 -30.51
C THR A 753 -9.18 4.15 -30.55
N GLN A 754 -8.69 5.32 -30.14
CA GLN A 754 -9.41 6.59 -30.16
C GLN A 754 -8.54 7.70 -30.77
N PRO A 755 -9.13 8.80 -31.28
CA PRO A 755 -8.36 9.96 -31.73
C PRO A 755 -7.40 10.46 -30.65
N LEU A 756 -6.14 10.68 -31.06
CA LEU A 756 -5.10 11.23 -30.21
C LEU A 756 -5.30 12.74 -30.06
N SER A 757 -5.00 13.26 -28.88
CA SER A 757 -4.95 14.70 -28.61
C SER A 757 -3.55 15.09 -28.16
N ASP A 758 -2.55 14.41 -28.71
CA ASP A 758 -1.15 14.54 -28.34
C ASP A 758 -0.65 15.97 -28.64
N PRO A 759 -0.28 16.77 -27.62
CA PRO A 759 0.27 18.10 -27.81
C PRO A 759 1.51 18.15 -28.70
N LEU A 760 2.24 17.05 -28.88
CA LEU A 760 3.41 16.98 -29.78
C LEU A 760 3.07 16.70 -31.24
N THR A 761 1.79 16.55 -31.60
CA THR A 761 1.38 16.38 -33.01
C THR A 761 1.90 17.56 -33.86
N PRO A 762 2.59 17.33 -35.00
CA PRO A 762 3.10 18.42 -35.83
C PRO A 762 2.03 19.44 -36.20
N GLY A 763 2.34 20.73 -36.03
CA GLY A 763 1.45 21.85 -36.35
C GLY A 763 0.59 22.36 -35.19
N THR A 764 0.54 21.65 -34.06
CA THR A 764 -0.09 22.19 -32.83
C THR A 764 0.69 23.41 -32.32
N SER A 765 0.06 24.23 -31.47
CA SER A 765 0.74 25.36 -30.81
C SER A 765 1.82 24.88 -29.85
N VAL A 766 1.60 23.77 -29.14
CA VAL A 766 2.56 23.20 -28.19
C VAL A 766 3.80 22.67 -28.90
N ALA A 767 3.63 21.89 -29.99
CA ALA A 767 4.76 21.39 -30.77
C ALA A 767 5.61 22.54 -31.33
N ARG A 768 4.97 23.57 -31.91
CA ARG A 768 5.67 24.76 -32.40
C ARG A 768 6.43 25.51 -31.31
N ALA A 769 5.81 25.72 -30.15
CA ALA A 769 6.47 26.39 -29.03
C ALA A 769 7.70 25.61 -28.54
N LEU A 770 7.61 24.28 -28.46
CA LEU A 770 8.74 23.42 -28.07
C LEU A 770 9.89 23.45 -29.08
N ASP A 771 9.58 23.49 -30.39
CA ASP A 771 10.59 23.65 -31.44
C ASP A 771 11.22 25.06 -31.41
N GLU A 772 10.41 26.11 -31.16
CA GLU A 772 10.86 27.49 -31.05
C GLU A 772 11.85 27.67 -29.87
N ILE A 773 11.52 27.19 -28.66
CA ILE A 773 12.40 27.35 -27.49
C ILE A 773 13.74 26.63 -27.64
N ALA A 774 13.79 25.56 -28.44
CA ALA A 774 15.00 24.82 -28.75
C ALA A 774 15.90 25.55 -29.76
N THR A 775 15.37 26.54 -30.49
CA THR A 775 16.09 27.26 -31.55
C THR A 775 17.21 28.13 -30.99
N GLU A 776 18.42 28.00 -31.56
CA GLU A 776 19.56 28.86 -31.23
C GLU A 776 19.31 30.32 -31.64
N GLY A 777 19.70 31.27 -30.79
CA GLY A 777 19.54 32.71 -31.07
C GLY A 777 18.15 33.29 -30.75
N LEU A 778 17.19 32.48 -30.28
CA LEU A 778 15.94 33.00 -29.72
C LEU A 778 16.25 33.90 -28.52
N SER A 779 15.69 35.13 -28.49
CA SER A 779 15.89 36.03 -27.36
C SER A 779 15.39 35.41 -26.05
N GLN A 780 16.08 35.68 -24.94
CA GLN A 780 15.72 35.15 -23.62
C GLN A 780 14.28 35.53 -23.22
N GLU A 781 13.84 36.75 -23.53
CA GLU A 781 12.47 37.22 -23.27
C GLU A 781 11.43 36.40 -24.04
N ARG A 782 11.66 36.19 -25.34
CA ARG A 782 10.76 35.35 -26.15
C ARG A 782 10.71 33.90 -25.66
N ARG A 783 11.87 33.33 -25.33
CA ARG A 783 11.99 31.98 -24.79
C ARG A 783 11.23 31.82 -23.47
N GLN A 784 11.40 32.79 -22.57
CA GLN A 784 10.68 32.86 -21.31
C GLN A 784 9.17 32.92 -21.55
N GLN A 785 8.72 33.72 -22.52
CA GLN A 785 7.30 33.82 -22.87
C GLN A 785 6.73 32.50 -23.41
N ASP A 786 7.41 31.86 -24.36
CA ASP A 786 6.95 30.58 -24.94
C ASP A 786 6.91 29.47 -23.87
N ILE A 787 7.88 29.44 -22.94
CA ILE A 787 7.85 28.56 -21.76
C ILE A 787 6.65 28.87 -20.88
N THR A 788 6.42 30.13 -20.52
CA THR A 788 5.26 30.54 -19.71
C THR A 788 3.93 30.15 -20.38
N ASP A 789 3.86 30.19 -21.71
CA ASP A 789 2.68 29.75 -22.47
C ASP A 789 2.46 28.24 -22.39
N LEU A 790 3.53 27.43 -22.43
CA LEU A 790 3.45 25.98 -22.24
C LEU A 790 2.95 25.59 -20.84
N LEU A 791 3.35 26.34 -19.81
CA LEU A 791 2.98 26.09 -18.41
C LEU A 791 1.50 26.38 -18.07
N LYS A 792 0.72 26.94 -19.01
CA LYS A 792 -0.71 27.24 -18.81
C LYS A 792 -1.61 26.01 -18.77
N THR A 793 -1.11 24.85 -19.22
CA THR A 793 -1.86 23.58 -19.27
C THR A 793 -1.01 22.44 -18.73
N THR A 794 -1.65 21.43 -18.13
CA THR A 794 -0.93 20.24 -17.63
C THR A 794 -0.28 19.48 -18.79
N GLU A 795 -0.96 19.35 -19.93
CA GLU A 795 -0.45 18.67 -21.12
C GLU A 795 0.76 19.39 -21.71
N GLY A 796 0.74 20.73 -21.79
CA GLY A 796 1.87 21.54 -22.26
C GLY A 796 3.07 21.48 -21.32
N ALA A 797 2.84 21.55 -20.01
CA ALA A 797 3.89 21.41 -19.01
C ALA A 797 4.51 20.00 -19.02
N LEU A 798 3.68 18.95 -19.09
CA LEU A 798 4.14 17.57 -19.15
C LEU A 798 4.90 17.28 -20.46
N ALA A 799 4.51 17.90 -21.57
CA ALA A 799 5.26 17.83 -22.82
C ALA A 799 6.63 18.51 -22.72
N LEU A 800 6.71 19.67 -22.06
CA LEU A 800 7.97 20.34 -21.78
C LEU A 800 8.86 19.50 -20.87
N THR A 801 8.32 18.95 -19.77
CA THR A 801 9.12 18.11 -18.86
C THR A 801 9.56 16.81 -19.49
N ALA A 802 8.75 16.18 -20.35
CA ALA A 802 9.17 15.03 -21.13
C ALA A 802 10.42 15.34 -21.99
N ARG A 803 10.45 16.50 -22.66
CA ARG A 803 11.61 16.95 -23.46
C ARG A 803 12.85 17.23 -22.60
N LEU A 804 12.67 17.74 -21.38
CA LEU A 804 13.73 17.95 -20.40
C LEU A 804 14.29 16.62 -19.89
N HIS A 805 13.43 15.67 -19.51
CA HIS A 805 13.84 14.32 -19.08
C HIS A 805 14.57 13.56 -20.20
N ALA A 806 14.15 13.73 -21.45
CA ALA A 806 14.81 13.16 -22.63
C ALA A 806 16.14 13.85 -22.99
N GLY A 807 16.55 14.92 -22.28
CA GLY A 807 17.79 15.65 -22.55
C GLY A 807 17.80 16.41 -23.89
N THR A 808 16.64 16.63 -24.51
CA THR A 808 16.52 17.30 -25.82
C THR A 808 16.58 18.83 -25.75
N LEU A 809 16.51 19.39 -24.54
CA LEU A 809 16.61 20.81 -24.25
C LEU A 809 17.81 21.04 -23.31
N ASN A 810 18.54 22.15 -23.52
CA ASN A 810 19.76 22.42 -22.75
C ASN A 810 19.48 22.95 -21.33
N ASP A 811 20.52 22.94 -20.48
CA ASP A 811 20.44 23.35 -19.07
C ASP A 811 19.91 24.78 -18.88
N ALA A 812 20.19 25.70 -19.80
CA ALA A 812 19.68 27.07 -19.73
C ALA A 812 18.15 27.10 -19.91
N ILE A 813 17.61 26.28 -20.82
CA ILE A 813 16.16 26.11 -20.97
C ILE A 813 15.57 25.44 -19.73
N GLN A 814 16.23 24.41 -19.18
CA GLN A 814 15.79 23.74 -17.96
C GLN A 814 15.69 24.72 -16.78
N GLN A 815 16.71 25.53 -16.55
CA GLN A 815 16.70 26.53 -15.48
C GLN A 815 15.61 27.58 -15.71
N THR A 816 15.46 28.05 -16.94
CA THR A 816 14.39 28.99 -17.31
C THR A 816 13.01 28.38 -17.05
N ALA A 817 12.79 27.13 -17.45
CA ALA A 817 11.54 26.40 -17.23
C ALA A 817 11.25 26.20 -15.74
N ALA A 818 12.24 25.77 -14.96
CA ALA A 818 12.09 25.58 -13.52
C ALA A 818 11.81 26.90 -12.77
N MET A 819 12.50 27.98 -13.14
CA MET A 819 12.23 29.33 -12.58
C MET A 819 10.83 29.82 -12.96
N SER A 820 10.41 29.59 -14.20
CA SER A 820 9.06 29.93 -14.67
C SER A 820 7.98 29.17 -13.89
N ALA A 821 8.19 27.85 -13.74
CA ALA A 821 7.28 26.95 -13.04
C ALA A 821 7.21 27.22 -11.53
N ALA A 822 8.25 27.81 -10.93
CA ALA A 822 8.24 28.19 -9.51
C ALA A 822 7.13 29.19 -9.17
N THR A 823 6.66 29.97 -10.15
CA THR A 823 5.53 30.91 -10.03
C THR A 823 4.19 30.31 -10.46
N SER A 824 4.18 29.08 -10.96
CA SER A 824 2.98 28.37 -11.39
C SER A 824 2.31 27.64 -10.22
N GLY A 825 1.04 27.25 -10.40
CA GLY A 825 0.32 26.40 -9.44
C GLY A 825 0.99 25.02 -9.25
N ASN A 826 0.76 24.36 -8.10
CA ASN A 826 1.61 23.23 -7.70
C ASN A 826 1.45 21.96 -8.55
N ASP A 827 0.32 21.82 -9.27
CA ASP A 827 0.14 20.71 -10.22
C ASP A 827 1.18 20.76 -11.34
N ILE A 828 1.59 21.97 -11.72
CA ILE A 828 2.63 22.22 -12.70
C ILE A 828 4.00 22.28 -12.02
N ARG A 829 4.15 23.04 -10.92
CA ARG A 829 5.43 23.21 -10.21
C ARG A 829 6.10 21.87 -9.86
N GLY A 830 5.33 20.91 -9.35
CA GLY A 830 5.86 19.60 -8.95
C GLY A 830 6.49 18.80 -10.09
N LEU A 831 6.11 19.06 -11.35
CA LEU A 831 6.76 18.47 -12.53
C LEU A 831 8.18 19.01 -12.75
N PHE A 832 8.47 20.23 -12.26
CA PHE A 832 9.76 20.89 -12.44
C PHE A 832 10.66 20.87 -11.21
N ASP A 833 10.11 20.61 -10.00
CA ASP A 833 10.88 20.59 -8.75
C ASP A 833 12.06 19.60 -8.82
N HIS A 834 11.96 18.51 -9.58
CA HIS A 834 13.07 17.58 -9.80
C HIS A 834 14.32 18.27 -10.37
N PHE A 835 14.14 19.23 -11.28
CA PHE A 835 15.22 19.97 -11.94
C PHE A 835 15.77 21.13 -11.09
N VAL A 836 15.17 21.39 -9.93
CA VAL A 836 15.63 22.40 -8.98
C VAL A 836 16.47 21.71 -7.89
N PRO A 837 17.66 22.23 -7.55
CA PRO A 837 18.42 21.71 -6.41
C PRO A 837 17.60 21.72 -5.13
N GLU A 838 17.65 20.66 -4.32
CA GLU A 838 16.78 20.50 -3.14
C GLU A 838 16.91 21.66 -2.14
N SER A 839 18.12 22.15 -1.91
CA SER A 839 18.37 23.32 -1.05
C SER A 839 17.76 24.62 -1.58
N LYS A 840 17.49 24.70 -2.88
CA LYS A 840 16.82 25.83 -3.55
C LYS A 840 15.33 25.57 -3.77
N ARG A 841 14.84 24.35 -3.53
CA ARG A 841 13.42 24.06 -3.58
C ARG A 841 12.76 24.81 -2.43
N LYS A 842 11.55 25.28 -2.70
CA LYS A 842 10.67 25.79 -1.67
C LYS A 842 10.43 24.70 -0.63
N LYS A 843 10.84 24.93 0.62
CA LYS A 843 10.59 24.00 1.74
C LYS A 843 9.12 24.07 2.11
N THR A 844 8.34 23.15 1.56
CA THR A 844 6.92 23.08 1.82
C THR A 844 6.61 22.18 3.01
N LEU A 845 5.41 22.29 3.54
CA LEU A 845 4.94 21.47 4.65
C LEU A 845 4.90 19.97 4.30
N GLY A 846 4.62 19.62 3.04
CA GLY A 846 4.41 18.23 2.63
C GLY A 846 3.01 17.75 3.02
N ARG A 847 2.67 16.49 2.68
CA ARG A 847 1.33 15.95 2.96
C ARG A 847 1.08 15.72 4.45
N GLN A 848 2.14 15.44 5.20
CA GLN A 848 2.12 15.29 6.65
C GLN A 848 3.13 16.25 7.23
N PHE A 849 2.66 17.08 8.14
CA PHE A 849 3.48 18.04 8.87
C PHE A 849 2.93 18.20 10.28
N ASP A 850 3.82 18.49 11.22
CA ASP A 850 3.43 18.89 12.57
C ASP A 850 2.74 20.28 12.51
N PRO A 851 1.46 20.42 12.92
CA PRO A 851 0.76 21.71 12.96
C PRO A 851 1.52 22.80 13.72
N GLU A 852 2.33 22.44 14.72
CA GLU A 852 3.15 23.39 15.47
C GLU A 852 4.19 24.10 14.58
N LEU A 853 4.62 23.48 13.47
CA LEU A 853 5.49 24.14 12.50
C LEU A 853 4.85 25.39 11.89
N VAL A 854 3.52 25.42 11.74
CA VAL A 854 2.76 26.55 11.21
C VAL A 854 2.34 27.51 12.33
N LEU A 855 1.85 26.96 13.45
CA LEU A 855 1.31 27.77 14.55
C LEU A 855 2.39 28.60 15.26
N SER A 856 3.64 28.14 15.27
CA SER A 856 4.78 28.85 15.86
C SER A 856 5.39 29.97 15.01
N GLN A 857 4.97 30.13 13.74
CA GLN A 857 5.59 31.09 12.82
C GLN A 857 5.10 32.54 13.04
N PRO A 858 5.98 33.54 12.88
CA PRO A 858 5.54 34.93 12.75
C PRO A 858 4.70 35.09 11.48
N ALA A 859 3.60 35.84 11.57
CA ALA A 859 2.63 35.98 10.49
C ALA A 859 2.36 37.44 10.12
N ASP A 860 2.09 37.70 8.84
CA ASP A 860 1.88 39.02 8.24
C ASP A 860 0.65 39.01 7.31
N VAL A 861 -0.21 40.00 7.51
CA VAL A 861 -1.50 40.12 6.80
C VAL A 861 -1.32 40.45 5.32
N ASP A 862 -0.38 41.34 4.98
CA ASP A 862 -0.18 41.78 3.60
C ASP A 862 0.44 40.67 2.75
N ARG A 863 1.39 39.91 3.33
CA ARG A 863 1.93 38.70 2.67
C ARG A 863 0.87 37.62 2.53
N GLY A 864 0.07 37.38 3.57
CA GLY A 864 -1.04 36.43 3.52
C GLY A 864 -2.06 36.74 2.43
N ARG A 865 -2.35 38.03 2.23
CA ARG A 865 -3.22 38.51 1.15
C ARG A 865 -2.64 38.20 -0.23
N LEU A 866 -1.33 38.40 -0.42
CA LEU A 866 -0.65 38.07 -1.68
C LEU A 866 -0.65 36.55 -1.95
N ILE A 867 -0.46 35.72 -0.91
CA ILE A 867 -0.52 34.26 -1.01
C ILE A 867 -1.92 33.80 -1.42
N PHE A 868 -2.97 34.36 -0.80
CA PHE A 868 -4.34 34.08 -1.20
C PHE A 868 -4.61 34.44 -2.67
N LEU A 869 -4.11 35.60 -3.13
CA LEU A 869 -4.26 36.06 -4.52
C LEU A 869 -3.38 35.30 -5.52
N SER A 870 -2.48 34.42 -5.07
CA SER A 870 -1.61 33.61 -5.92
C SER A 870 -2.25 32.28 -6.33
N ASP A 871 -1.64 31.60 -7.31
CA ASP A 871 -2.02 30.23 -7.71
C ASP A 871 -1.48 29.15 -6.75
N HIS A 872 -0.73 29.52 -5.70
CA HIS A 872 -0.07 28.59 -4.79
C HIS A 872 -0.97 28.04 -3.69
N ALA A 873 -1.80 28.89 -3.08
CA ALA A 873 -2.71 28.48 -2.01
C ALA A 873 -3.99 27.80 -2.54
N ARG A 874 -4.29 27.95 -3.84
CA ARG A 874 -5.50 27.43 -4.53
C ARG A 874 -6.85 27.87 -3.91
N CYS A 875 -6.84 28.58 -2.78
CA CYS A 875 -8.03 29.06 -2.08
C CYS A 875 -8.86 30.02 -2.93
N ARG A 876 -8.24 30.91 -3.73
CA ARG A 876 -8.97 31.90 -4.55
C ARG A 876 -9.85 31.31 -5.66
N THR A 877 -9.54 30.08 -6.09
CA THR A 877 -10.36 29.36 -7.07
C THR A 877 -11.78 29.23 -6.54
N CYS A 878 -11.89 28.89 -5.25
CA CYS A 878 -13.16 28.62 -4.60
C CYS A 878 -13.65 29.75 -3.68
N HIS A 879 -12.78 30.59 -3.12
CA HIS A 879 -13.15 31.59 -2.13
C HIS A 879 -12.96 33.02 -2.64
N HIS A 880 -13.93 33.91 -2.40
CA HIS A 880 -13.74 35.36 -2.50
C HIS A 880 -13.57 35.97 -1.10
N ALA A 881 -12.89 37.13 -1.00
CA ALA A 881 -12.66 37.76 0.30
C ALA A 881 -13.96 38.10 1.04
N SER A 882 -14.97 38.61 0.32
CA SER A 882 -16.23 39.08 0.92
C SER A 882 -17.46 39.05 0.01
N ASP A 883 -17.36 38.51 -1.21
CA ASP A 883 -18.45 38.56 -2.21
C ASP A 883 -18.93 37.13 -2.45
N PRO A 884 -20.11 36.74 -1.92
CA PRO A 884 -20.64 35.39 -2.09
C PRO A 884 -20.95 35.03 -3.54
N GLU A 885 -21.29 35.99 -4.42
CA GLU A 885 -21.61 35.68 -5.82
C GLU A 885 -20.37 35.31 -6.64
N GLN A 886 -19.21 35.82 -6.24
CA GLN A 886 -17.91 35.50 -6.84
C GLN A 886 -17.22 34.31 -6.16
N SER A 887 -17.86 33.68 -5.18
CA SER A 887 -17.30 32.57 -4.40
C SER A 887 -18.00 31.26 -4.77
N VAL A 888 -17.24 30.16 -4.85
CA VAL A 888 -17.78 28.79 -4.93
C VAL A 888 -18.01 28.26 -3.52
N GLY A 889 -17.03 28.40 -2.62
CA GLY A 889 -17.16 28.12 -1.17
C GLY A 889 -17.57 29.37 -0.36
N PRO A 890 -17.57 29.31 0.99
CA PRO A 890 -17.84 30.47 1.83
C PRO A 890 -16.86 31.60 1.57
N THR A 891 -17.27 32.85 1.74
CA THR A 891 -16.32 33.96 1.67
C THR A 891 -15.32 33.86 2.81
N LEU A 892 -14.09 34.35 2.61
CA LEU A 892 -13.09 34.33 3.69
C LEU A 892 -13.53 35.16 4.89
N LEU A 893 -14.34 36.20 4.69
CA LEU A 893 -15.00 36.93 5.77
C LEU A 893 -15.93 36.04 6.60
N GLU A 894 -16.76 35.20 5.97
CA GLU A 894 -17.61 34.23 6.69
C GLU A 894 -16.75 33.20 7.45
N VAL A 895 -15.68 32.70 6.84
CA VAL A 895 -14.72 31.76 7.46
C VAL A 895 -14.08 32.40 8.71
N SER A 896 -13.59 33.64 8.60
CA SER A 896 -12.93 34.37 9.67
C SER A 896 -13.83 34.72 10.88
N LYS A 897 -15.14 34.81 10.65
CA LYS A 897 -16.14 34.99 11.71
C LYS A 897 -16.50 33.69 12.40
N LYS A 898 -16.46 32.58 11.66
CA LYS A 898 -16.81 31.24 12.16
C LYS A 898 -15.67 30.61 12.96
N TYR A 899 -14.44 30.73 12.50
CA TYR A 899 -13.25 30.13 13.11
C TYR A 899 -12.34 31.21 13.67
N THR A 900 -12.60 31.60 14.92
CA THR A 900 -11.87 32.69 15.58
C THR A 900 -10.51 32.23 16.15
N VAL A 901 -10.33 30.92 16.39
CA VAL A 901 -9.08 30.34 16.91
C VAL A 901 -8.20 29.87 15.75
N LYS A 902 -6.91 30.23 15.76
CA LYS A 902 -5.98 29.95 14.64
C LYS A 902 -5.71 28.47 14.43
N SER A 903 -5.59 27.68 15.51
CA SER A 903 -5.42 26.22 15.45
C SER A 903 -6.67 25.52 14.89
N GLU A 904 -7.86 25.96 15.29
CA GLU A 904 -9.12 25.46 14.75
C GLU A 904 -9.27 25.80 13.25
N LEU A 905 -8.94 27.03 12.84
CA LEU A 905 -8.90 27.42 11.43
C LEU A 905 -7.89 26.56 10.64
N LEU A 906 -6.66 26.39 11.16
CA LEU A 906 -5.64 25.56 10.52
C LEU A 906 -6.12 24.11 10.38
N GLN A 907 -6.74 23.54 11.41
CA GLN A 907 -7.29 22.19 11.38
C GLN A 907 -8.35 22.04 10.27
N HIS A 908 -9.28 22.99 10.15
CA HIS A 908 -10.30 23.00 9.10
C HIS A 908 -9.74 23.25 7.69
N VAL A 909 -8.59 23.92 7.57
CA VAL A 909 -7.91 24.11 6.28
C VAL A 909 -7.08 22.88 5.91
N MET A 910 -6.46 22.20 6.88
CA MET A 910 -5.74 20.93 6.69
C MET A 910 -6.67 19.77 6.36
N GLN A 911 -7.88 19.82 6.88
CA GLN A 911 -8.93 18.83 6.71
C GLN A 911 -10.19 19.55 6.20
N PRO A 912 -10.24 19.98 4.93
CA PRO A 912 -11.38 20.72 4.37
C PRO A 912 -12.69 19.93 4.38
N SER A 913 -12.61 18.61 4.39
CA SER A 913 -13.77 17.74 4.59
C SER A 913 -14.22 17.71 6.06
N LEU A 914 -13.41 18.20 7.04
CA LEU A 914 -13.69 18.25 8.51
C LEU A 914 -15.08 18.74 8.90
N ARG A 915 -15.61 19.71 8.15
CA ARG A 915 -16.99 20.17 8.32
C ARG A 915 -17.44 20.97 7.09
N ILE A 916 -18.36 20.44 6.30
CA ILE A 916 -18.88 21.12 5.09
C ILE A 916 -20.25 21.73 5.36
N ASP A 917 -20.40 23.04 5.14
CA ASP A 917 -21.68 23.75 5.21
C ASP A 917 -22.56 23.34 4.02
N GLU A 918 -23.84 23.04 4.24
CA GLU A 918 -24.75 22.50 3.21
C GLU A 918 -24.79 23.35 1.94
N ARG A 919 -24.64 24.68 2.06
CA ARG A 919 -24.63 25.61 0.91
C ARG A 919 -23.48 25.34 -0.07
N PHE A 920 -22.43 24.66 0.36
CA PHE A 920 -21.20 24.44 -0.41
C PHE A 920 -20.91 22.96 -0.64
N ALA A 921 -21.92 22.09 -0.46
CA ALA A 921 -21.77 20.67 -0.72
C ALA A 921 -21.62 20.39 -2.21
N ALA A 922 -20.56 19.64 -2.54
CA ALA A 922 -20.30 19.15 -3.89
C ALA A 922 -21.38 18.14 -4.33
N TRP A 923 -21.50 17.86 -5.62
CA TRP A 923 -22.35 16.86 -6.25
C TRP A 923 -21.61 16.29 -7.47
N ALA A 924 -21.64 14.99 -7.68
CA ALA A 924 -21.09 14.29 -8.84
C ALA A 924 -22.22 13.70 -9.69
N VAL A 925 -22.19 13.96 -11.00
CA VAL A 925 -23.16 13.45 -11.98
C VAL A 925 -22.42 12.52 -12.93
N LEU A 926 -22.69 11.22 -12.85
CA LEU A 926 -22.30 10.23 -13.84
C LEU A 926 -23.28 10.32 -15.01
N THR A 927 -22.74 10.48 -16.20
CA THR A 927 -23.51 10.48 -17.44
C THR A 927 -23.43 9.13 -18.13
N ALA A 928 -24.44 8.80 -18.95
CA ALA A 928 -24.57 7.51 -19.62
C ALA A 928 -23.40 7.16 -20.56
N ASP A 929 -22.58 8.13 -20.96
CA ASP A 929 -21.35 7.92 -21.74
C ASP A 929 -20.10 7.70 -20.86
N GLY A 930 -20.28 7.58 -19.55
CA GLY A 930 -19.25 7.29 -18.56
C GLY A 930 -18.48 8.52 -18.05
N ARG A 931 -18.89 9.75 -18.38
CA ARG A 931 -18.26 10.96 -17.79
C ARG A 931 -18.84 11.27 -16.42
N ILE A 932 -17.98 11.69 -15.48
CA ILE A 932 -18.37 12.17 -14.16
C ILE A 932 -18.16 13.69 -14.11
N ILE A 933 -19.20 14.44 -13.75
CA ILE A 933 -19.20 15.90 -13.64
C ILE A 933 -19.41 16.30 -12.18
N THR A 934 -18.42 16.94 -11.55
CA THR A 934 -18.47 17.32 -10.12
C THR A 934 -18.57 18.83 -9.92
N GLY A 935 -19.45 19.28 -9.01
CA GLY A 935 -19.64 20.70 -8.69
C GLY A 935 -20.80 20.96 -7.71
N LEU A 936 -21.14 22.22 -7.47
CA LEU A 936 -22.29 22.61 -6.64
C LEU A 936 -23.59 22.54 -7.44
N LEU A 937 -24.60 21.87 -6.90
CA LEU A 937 -25.93 21.83 -7.51
C LEU A 937 -26.55 23.24 -7.55
N GLN A 938 -26.95 23.70 -8.74
CA GLN A 938 -27.59 25.00 -8.93
C GLN A 938 -29.08 24.89 -9.10
N SER A 939 -29.50 23.92 -9.90
CA SER A 939 -30.91 23.63 -10.13
C SER A 939 -31.03 22.19 -10.61
N GLN A 940 -32.12 21.55 -10.21
CA GLN A 940 -32.53 20.24 -10.71
C GLN A 940 -34.00 20.35 -11.10
N THR A 941 -34.30 19.98 -12.32
CA THR A 941 -35.64 19.96 -12.91
C THR A 941 -35.86 18.60 -13.56
N ASP A 942 -37.11 18.28 -13.93
CA ASP A 942 -37.42 17.01 -14.59
C ASP A 942 -36.63 16.83 -15.90
N ASP A 943 -36.35 17.94 -16.61
CA ASP A 943 -35.67 17.92 -17.92
C ASP A 943 -34.14 17.98 -17.83
N ALA A 944 -33.58 18.62 -16.79
CA ALA A 944 -32.12 18.78 -16.65
C ALA A 944 -31.64 19.06 -15.23
N VAL A 945 -30.38 18.68 -14.97
CA VAL A 945 -29.57 19.08 -13.81
C VAL A 945 -28.55 20.13 -14.23
N VAL A 946 -28.39 21.18 -13.42
CA VAL A 946 -27.35 22.19 -13.59
C VAL A 946 -26.37 22.12 -12.44
N ILE A 947 -25.12 21.77 -12.76
CA ILE A 947 -24.00 21.74 -11.83
C ILE A 947 -23.09 22.94 -12.09
N ARG A 948 -22.73 23.70 -11.05
CA ARG A 948 -21.67 24.71 -11.08
C ARG A 948 -20.36 24.04 -10.65
N THR A 949 -19.46 23.77 -11.58
CA THR A 949 -18.19 23.10 -11.28
C THR A 949 -17.27 23.99 -10.41
N ALA A 950 -16.18 23.41 -9.89
CA ALA A 950 -15.17 24.16 -9.15
C ALA A 950 -14.55 25.32 -9.96
N GLU A 951 -14.56 25.20 -11.30
CA GLU A 951 -14.15 26.24 -12.26
C GLU A 951 -15.24 27.30 -12.51
N ARG A 952 -16.33 27.31 -11.72
CA ARG A 952 -17.50 28.20 -11.83
C ARG A 952 -18.30 28.02 -13.12
N LYS A 953 -18.06 26.96 -13.88
CA LYS A 953 -18.79 26.66 -15.11
C LYS A 953 -20.14 26.04 -14.77
N LEU A 954 -21.21 26.57 -15.35
CA LEU A 954 -22.51 25.91 -15.33
C LEU A 954 -22.54 24.84 -16.41
N VAL A 955 -22.78 23.60 -15.98
CA VAL A 955 -22.94 22.44 -16.85
C VAL A 955 -24.37 21.96 -16.71
N THR A 956 -25.14 22.13 -17.78
CA THR A 956 -26.50 21.62 -17.89
C THR A 956 -26.44 20.22 -18.51
N ILE A 957 -27.02 19.25 -17.81
CA ILE A 957 -27.01 17.84 -18.18
C ILE A 957 -28.48 17.42 -18.33
N PRO A 958 -28.92 17.02 -19.53
CA PRO A 958 -30.26 16.49 -19.72
C PRO A 958 -30.48 15.25 -18.84
N THR A 959 -31.62 15.15 -18.16
CA THR A 959 -31.88 14.07 -17.19
C THR A 959 -31.78 12.69 -17.84
N GLU A 960 -32.16 12.55 -19.11
CA GLU A 960 -32.03 11.32 -19.90
C GLU A 960 -30.59 10.85 -20.17
N GLN A 961 -29.60 11.73 -19.98
CA GLN A 961 -28.18 11.42 -20.14
C GLN A 961 -27.48 11.18 -18.78
N ILE A 962 -28.22 11.25 -17.67
CA ILE A 962 -27.71 11.03 -16.33
C ILE A 962 -27.94 9.57 -15.96
N ASP A 963 -26.85 8.88 -15.67
CA ASP A 963 -26.86 7.51 -15.17
C ASP A 963 -26.97 7.51 -13.64
N GLU A 964 -26.23 8.40 -12.98
CA GLU A 964 -26.23 8.55 -11.51
C GLU A 964 -25.98 10.02 -11.14
N ILE A 965 -26.67 10.54 -10.14
CA ILE A 965 -26.34 11.82 -9.49
C ILE A 965 -26.25 11.59 -7.99
N ARG A 966 -25.11 11.97 -7.41
CA ARG A 966 -24.85 11.85 -5.97
C ARG A 966 -24.33 13.18 -5.44
N ARG A 967 -24.68 13.54 -4.21
CA ARG A 967 -23.96 14.62 -3.50
C ARG A 967 -22.49 14.13 -3.35
N SER A 968 -21.50 15.01 -3.15
CA SER A 968 -20.08 14.70 -2.93
C SER A 968 -19.67 15.13 -1.52
N MET A 969 -18.98 14.24 -0.84
CA MET A 969 -18.87 14.16 0.61
C MET A 969 -17.42 14.54 0.98
N THR A 970 -16.52 14.41 0.04
CA THR A 970 -15.30 15.19 -0.01
C THR A 970 -15.66 16.63 -0.42
N SER A 971 -15.03 17.60 0.23
CA SER A 971 -15.18 19.00 -0.14
C SER A 971 -14.76 19.28 -1.58
N LEU A 972 -15.40 20.24 -2.25
CA LEU A 972 -14.80 20.83 -3.46
C LEU A 972 -13.46 21.51 -3.16
N MET A 973 -13.18 21.82 -1.87
CA MET A 973 -11.86 22.24 -1.41
C MET A 973 -10.94 21.02 -1.28
N PRO A 974 -9.83 20.93 -2.03
CA PRO A 974 -8.95 19.75 -2.03
C PRO A 974 -8.19 19.54 -0.71
N ASP A 975 -7.99 18.28 -0.31
CA ASP A 975 -7.08 17.93 0.80
C ASP A 975 -5.61 18.28 0.49
N GLY A 976 -4.82 18.48 1.54
CA GLY A 976 -3.43 18.88 1.40
C GLY A 976 -3.27 20.25 0.74
N VAL A 977 -4.28 21.13 0.84
CA VAL A 977 -4.22 22.48 0.24
C VAL A 977 -3.02 23.30 0.72
N LEU A 978 -2.51 22.97 1.92
CA LEU A 978 -1.32 23.58 2.53
C LEU A 978 -0.03 22.83 2.24
N SER A 979 -0.07 21.62 1.67
CA SER A 979 1.12 20.75 1.55
C SER A 979 2.24 21.39 0.74
N ASP A 980 1.87 22.34 -0.11
CA ASP A 980 2.75 23.08 -1.01
C ASP A 980 3.13 24.49 -0.52
N LEU A 981 2.59 24.91 0.63
CA LEU A 981 2.98 26.16 1.29
C LEU A 981 4.15 25.92 2.21
N THR A 982 4.98 26.94 2.42
CA THR A 982 5.94 26.93 3.53
C THR A 982 5.20 27.10 4.87
N PRO A 983 5.82 26.75 6.00
CA PRO A 983 5.21 27.00 7.30
C PRO A 983 4.83 28.48 7.51
N THR A 984 5.72 29.41 7.12
CA THR A 984 5.46 30.85 7.22
C THR A 984 4.34 31.30 6.28
N GLU A 985 4.29 30.78 5.05
CA GLU A 985 3.21 31.13 4.10
C GLU A 985 1.84 30.64 4.57
N ALA A 986 1.78 29.43 5.14
CA ALA A 986 0.55 28.93 5.74
C ALA A 986 0.14 29.82 6.94
N ALA A 987 1.10 30.24 7.77
CA ALA A 987 0.83 31.13 8.89
C ALA A 987 0.36 32.53 8.46
N ASP A 988 1.00 33.11 7.44
CA ASP A 988 0.62 34.39 6.81
C ASP A 988 -0.79 34.30 6.20
N LEU A 989 -1.09 33.23 5.45
CA LEU A 989 -2.42 33.00 4.86
C LEU A 989 -3.51 32.94 5.94
N LEU A 990 -3.29 32.17 7.01
CA LEU A 990 -4.22 32.09 8.14
C LEU A 990 -4.41 33.47 8.79
N GLN A 991 -3.33 34.23 8.96
CA GLN A 991 -3.37 35.57 9.55
C GLN A 991 -4.17 36.56 8.69
N TYR A 992 -4.01 36.51 7.36
CA TYR A 992 -4.83 37.28 6.43
C TYR A 992 -6.30 36.92 6.56
N ILE A 993 -6.65 35.63 6.53
CA ILE A 993 -8.04 35.17 6.70
C ILE A 993 -8.62 35.74 8.01
N GLN A 994 -7.90 35.61 9.13
CA GLN A 994 -8.35 36.12 10.43
C GLN A 994 -8.51 37.64 10.47
N SER A 995 -7.67 38.39 9.75
CA SER A 995 -7.72 39.87 9.70
C SER A 995 -8.97 40.43 9.02
N LEU A 996 -9.66 39.62 8.21
CA LEU A 996 -10.90 40.03 7.54
C LEU A 996 -12.04 40.24 8.54
N ASN A 997 -11.96 39.65 9.73
CA ASN A 997 -12.93 39.86 10.79
C ASN A 997 -12.61 41.13 11.60
N PRO A 998 -13.42 42.20 11.57
CA PRO A 998 -13.10 43.44 12.28
C PRO A 998 -13.11 43.33 13.82
N THR A 999 -13.60 42.23 14.40
CA THR A 999 -13.58 41.98 15.86
C THR A 999 -12.38 41.20 16.38
N SER A 1000 -11.45 40.76 15.50
CA SER A 1000 -10.29 39.93 15.86
C SER A 1000 -9.01 40.71 16.16
N ALA A 1001 -9.10 42.02 16.45
CA ALA A 1001 -7.94 42.81 16.86
C ALA A 1001 -7.27 42.19 18.10
N PRO A 1002 -5.92 42.11 18.15
CA PRO A 1002 -5.23 41.29 19.12
C PRO A 1002 -5.45 41.82 20.54
N SER A 1003 -5.86 40.93 21.45
CA SER A 1003 -5.59 41.13 22.88
C SER A 1003 -4.08 41.07 23.08
N LEU A 1004 -3.50 42.19 23.52
CA LEU A 1004 -2.09 42.38 23.86
C LEU A 1004 -1.54 41.29 24.79
#